data_AF-A0A2G4JIU7-F1
#
_entry.id   AF-A0A2G4JIU7-F1
#
_cell.length_a   1.000
_cell.length_b   1.000
_cell.length_c   1.000
_cell.angle_alpha   90.00
_cell.angle_beta   90.00
_cell.angle_gamma   90.00
#
_symmetry.space_group_name_H-M   'P 1'
#
loop_
_entity.id
_entity.type
_entity.pdbx_description
1 polymer ?
#
loop_
_entity_poly.entity_id
_entity_poly.type
_entity_poly.pdbx_seq_one_letter_code
_entity_poly.pdbx_strand_id
1 'polypeptide(L)'
;MTDQSRFQFEPEETADDRARRLAVDPTRHVALEASAGTGKTRVLVERYVRLLEVGVAPRNILAITFTRKAAAEMRQRVMATLRERHRLGSLSGDRWREIRDAFGDISISTIDAFCLSLLHEFPLEAGIDPGFDLADETETPRFVESSLDRALSIGRGVSLSDVDVALLFTELGEARLRKGLTALLDRRLVASDALNRFLRGRDVTVEAACQRLLQALRAAVSSVGGATAFKDCGPLAPGFDLVAHAVAVIMAEPPPSPALLRAALDRLAGLVLTKDGEPRQRLKHKKADYRSPADYERHKAVVFGLGSHVEAAIATYRRDLNIVLARGVRRLFAIAQDEYRRTLDKHGVLDFPDLLARTLKLLGQMEEFSRSRYRLESRYEHVLVDEFQDTSRAQWQLVRELVRAWAAGDGMAHGPIPPSIFIVGDRKQSIYGFRDAEVTVLDAAGRFIEALRPQGTARAAITRSYRSVQELLAFVNDVFAEVEKAPDRPDAFRYSEDDAFPMMDDGARGTDAIGVVASDTNAAQAEAVADEIARLLIEGVTVRDRQTGVRRPIAPGDIGLLFRTREGHTLFESALARRGVPFYVYKGLGFFAADEVKDVIALVSYLADPGSNLRAAALLRSRIVRLSDEALKLLAPGIAAALTSAEPPSSLAGLPADDRDRLLLVRDSVGAWLAIADQLPPAEVVDRVLAESAYAVEIGGAGFAQARENLKKVRGLIRRIQNRGYATLGRLADYFDELVAGGDESNAIIDAADAVSLMTVHAAKGLEFPVVFVVNLGKGSGGGRDDIRVVAPPYQDEDQELGEASATLMSPSVSVSDHESASDRDSEDKDHEETKRLLYVALT
;
A
#
# COMPACT_ATOMS: atom_id res chain seq x y z
N MET A 1 -72.76 4.80 19.08
CA MET A 1 -71.84 3.77 19.61
C MET A 1 -71.62 2.76 18.50
N THR A 2 -70.46 2.57 17.89
CA THR A 2 -69.13 3.17 18.03
C THR A 2 -68.44 2.85 16.70
N ASP A 3 -68.11 3.91 15.97
CA ASP A 3 -67.23 3.89 14.81
C ASP A 3 -65.79 3.82 15.35
N GLN A 4 -65.10 2.70 15.16
CA GLN A 4 -63.67 2.59 15.48
C GLN A 4 -62.89 2.59 14.18
N SER A 5 -62.41 3.79 13.85
CA SER A 5 -61.35 4.05 12.89
C SER A 5 -60.18 3.11 13.12
N ARG A 6 -59.89 2.27 12.11
CA ARG A 6 -58.58 1.63 11.98
C ARG A 6 -57.56 2.74 11.75
N PHE A 7 -56.88 3.15 12.81
CA PHE A 7 -55.64 3.92 12.70
C PHE A 7 -54.64 3.07 11.91
N GLN A 8 -54.41 3.43 10.66
CA GLN A 8 -53.20 3.02 9.94
C GLN A 8 -52.04 3.73 10.65
N PHE A 9 -51.32 3.00 11.49
CA PHE A 9 -49.98 3.43 11.91
C PHE A 9 -49.10 3.41 10.65
N GLU A 10 -48.85 4.57 10.05
CA GLU A 10 -47.67 4.71 9.21
C GLU A 10 -46.46 4.39 10.11
N PRO A 11 -45.57 3.45 9.72
CA PRO A 11 -44.40 3.14 10.52
C PRO A 11 -43.59 4.42 10.73
N GLU A 12 -43.20 4.70 11.98
CA GLU A 12 -42.37 5.86 12.31
C GLU A 12 -41.10 5.83 11.45
N GLU A 13 -40.86 6.93 10.73
CA GLU A 13 -39.67 7.07 9.89
C GLU A 13 -38.41 6.98 10.76
N THR A 14 -37.57 5.98 10.48
CA THR A 14 -36.36 5.76 11.26
C THR A 14 -35.30 6.85 10.99
N ALA A 15 -34.32 6.98 11.87
CA ALA A 15 -33.18 7.88 11.62
C ALA A 15 -32.41 7.49 10.34
N ASP A 16 -32.28 6.18 10.07
CA ASP A 16 -31.68 5.65 8.84
C ASP A 16 -32.48 6.06 7.58
N ASP A 17 -33.82 6.01 7.64
CA ASP A 17 -34.68 6.44 6.53
C ASP A 17 -34.52 7.93 6.21
N ARG A 18 -34.48 8.78 7.25
CA ARG A 18 -34.21 10.23 7.08
C ARG A 18 -32.83 10.47 6.48
N ALA A 19 -31.80 9.78 6.97
CA ALA A 19 -30.44 9.87 6.47
C ALA A 19 -30.34 9.48 4.99
N ARG A 20 -31.01 8.39 4.58
CA ARG A 20 -31.08 7.97 3.17
C ARG A 20 -31.76 9.00 2.29
N ARG A 21 -32.88 9.60 2.74
CA ARG A 21 -33.58 10.65 1.99
C ARG A 21 -32.69 11.88 1.79
N LEU A 22 -32.00 12.32 2.84
CA LEU A 22 -31.03 13.41 2.75
C LEU A 22 -29.90 13.07 1.78
N ALA A 23 -29.36 11.86 1.86
CA ALA A 23 -28.24 11.43 1.04
C ALA A 23 -28.54 11.42 -0.47
N VAL A 24 -29.78 11.11 -0.86
CA VAL A 24 -30.18 11.09 -2.28
C VAL A 24 -30.72 12.44 -2.78
N ASP A 25 -30.86 13.46 -1.92
CA ASP A 25 -31.32 14.80 -2.32
C ASP A 25 -30.22 15.54 -3.10
N PRO A 26 -30.38 15.77 -4.41
CA PRO A 26 -29.35 16.38 -5.26
C PRO A 26 -29.06 17.85 -4.93
N THR A 27 -29.94 18.53 -4.19
CA THR A 27 -29.82 19.97 -3.89
C THR A 27 -28.99 20.28 -2.64
N ARG A 28 -28.70 19.26 -1.84
CA ARG A 28 -28.02 19.36 -0.54
C ARG A 28 -26.56 18.98 -0.65
N HIS A 29 -25.68 19.65 0.09
CA HIS A 29 -24.35 19.10 0.34
C HIS A 29 -24.45 18.01 1.41
N VAL A 30 -23.78 16.87 1.21
CA VAL A 30 -23.88 15.75 2.15
C VAL A 30 -22.52 15.08 2.36
N ALA A 31 -22.15 14.88 3.63
CA ALA A 31 -21.14 13.96 4.09
C ALA A 31 -21.85 12.77 4.75
N LEU A 32 -21.88 11.63 4.05
CA LEU A 32 -22.56 10.43 4.50
C LEU A 32 -21.55 9.45 5.09
N GLU A 33 -21.69 9.14 6.37
CA GLU A 33 -21.07 7.98 6.96
C GLU A 33 -21.96 6.75 6.76
N ALA A 34 -21.40 5.66 6.27
CA ALA A 34 -22.19 4.51 5.88
C ALA A 34 -21.47 3.22 6.22
N SER A 35 -21.94 2.55 7.28
CA SER A 35 -21.38 1.28 7.76
C SER A 35 -21.38 0.19 6.67
N ALA A 36 -20.63 -0.89 6.89
CA ALA A 36 -20.54 -1.99 5.94
C ALA A 36 -21.91 -2.55 5.56
N GLY A 37 -22.11 -2.85 4.27
CA GLY A 37 -23.36 -3.44 3.77
C GLY A 37 -24.60 -2.55 3.79
N THR A 38 -24.48 -1.26 4.13
CA THR A 38 -25.63 -0.33 4.22
C THR A 38 -26.15 0.20 2.89
N GLY A 39 -25.44 -0.09 1.79
CA GLY A 39 -25.81 0.32 0.44
C GLY A 39 -25.21 1.65 -0.02
N LYS A 40 -23.99 2.00 0.44
CA LYS A 40 -23.17 3.13 -0.05
C LYS A 40 -23.32 3.38 -1.55
N THR A 41 -22.94 2.39 -2.36
CA THR A 41 -23.00 2.46 -3.83
C THR A 41 -24.42 2.65 -4.34
N ARG A 42 -25.44 2.08 -3.69
CA ARG A 42 -26.85 2.25 -4.09
C ARG A 42 -27.30 3.70 -3.90
N VAL A 43 -26.97 4.29 -2.75
CA VAL A 43 -27.30 5.70 -2.44
C VAL A 43 -26.59 6.64 -3.41
N LEU A 44 -25.31 6.38 -3.70
CA LEU A 44 -24.52 7.17 -4.63
C LEU A 44 -25.07 7.08 -6.07
N VAL A 45 -25.40 5.86 -6.56
CA VAL A 45 -26.04 5.65 -7.86
C VAL A 45 -27.40 6.35 -7.92
N GLU A 46 -28.23 6.21 -6.88
CA GLU A 46 -29.55 6.85 -6.80
C GLU A 46 -29.44 8.37 -6.86
N ARG A 47 -28.48 8.96 -6.14
CA ARG A 47 -28.20 10.40 -6.19
C ARG A 47 -27.76 10.84 -7.59
N TYR A 48 -26.86 10.09 -8.24
CA TYR A 48 -26.42 10.38 -9.60
C TYR A 48 -27.59 10.35 -10.60
N VAL A 49 -28.45 9.34 -10.49
CA VAL A 49 -29.66 9.23 -11.32
C VAL A 49 -30.59 10.42 -11.10
N ARG A 50 -30.83 10.82 -9.84
CA ARG A 50 -31.67 11.99 -9.51
C ARG A 50 -31.12 13.29 -10.09
N LEU A 51 -29.81 13.50 -10.09
CA LEU A 51 -29.19 14.65 -10.76
C LEU A 51 -29.55 14.69 -12.25
N LEU A 52 -29.45 13.54 -12.93
CA LEU A 52 -29.84 13.44 -14.33
C LEU A 52 -31.35 13.64 -14.54
N GLU A 53 -32.19 13.21 -13.60
CA GLU A 53 -33.65 13.37 -13.70
C GLU A 53 -34.10 14.82 -13.59
N VAL A 54 -33.48 15.61 -12.71
CA VAL A 54 -33.85 17.01 -12.47
C VAL A 54 -33.31 17.98 -13.53
N GLY A 55 -32.61 17.48 -14.55
CA GLY A 55 -32.16 18.31 -15.67
C GLY A 55 -30.65 18.44 -15.83
N VAL A 56 -29.84 17.98 -14.87
CA VAL A 56 -28.38 18.18 -14.92
C VAL A 56 -27.77 17.40 -16.10
N ALA A 57 -26.90 18.05 -16.87
CA ALA A 57 -26.20 17.40 -17.97
C ALA A 57 -25.16 16.38 -17.44
N PRO A 58 -24.99 15.19 -18.04
CA PRO A 58 -24.02 14.20 -17.56
C PRO A 58 -22.59 14.72 -17.40
N ARG A 59 -22.14 15.58 -18.32
CA ARG A 59 -20.83 16.25 -18.26
C ARG A 59 -20.66 17.16 -17.04
N ASN A 60 -21.77 17.61 -16.43
CA ASN A 60 -21.79 18.50 -15.26
C ASN A 60 -21.66 17.75 -13.92
N ILE A 61 -21.60 16.41 -13.96
CA ILE A 61 -21.55 15.56 -12.77
C ILE A 61 -20.22 14.78 -12.77
N LEU A 62 -19.35 15.09 -11.82
CA LEU A 62 -18.11 14.37 -11.56
C LEU A 62 -18.32 13.34 -10.45
N ALA A 63 -18.19 12.06 -10.76
CA ALA A 63 -18.14 11.01 -9.75
C ALA A 63 -16.75 10.38 -9.70
N ILE A 64 -16.15 10.39 -8.51
CA ILE A 64 -14.82 9.89 -8.20
C ILE A 64 -14.94 8.61 -7.37
N THR A 65 -14.25 7.55 -7.80
CA THR A 65 -14.16 6.29 -7.05
C THR A 65 -12.70 5.88 -6.81
N PHE A 66 -12.47 4.98 -5.85
CA PHE A 66 -11.12 4.53 -5.51
C PHE A 66 -10.51 3.56 -6.55
N THR A 67 -11.33 2.80 -7.28
CA THR A 67 -10.85 1.78 -8.22
C THR A 67 -11.55 1.86 -9.59
N ARG A 68 -10.82 1.50 -10.65
CA ARG A 68 -11.37 1.44 -12.02
C ARG A 68 -12.56 0.48 -12.11
N LYS A 69 -12.53 -0.62 -11.33
CA LYS A 69 -13.65 -1.57 -11.22
C LYS A 69 -14.89 -0.90 -10.61
N ALA A 70 -14.73 -0.19 -9.50
CA ALA A 70 -15.84 0.54 -8.87
C ALA A 70 -16.43 1.61 -9.80
N ALA A 71 -15.59 2.35 -10.54
CA ALA A 71 -16.05 3.29 -11.57
C ALA A 71 -16.88 2.61 -12.67
N ALA A 72 -16.41 1.48 -13.20
CA ALA A 72 -17.10 0.72 -14.23
C ALA A 72 -18.43 0.13 -13.74
N GLU A 73 -18.44 -0.48 -12.55
CA GLU A 73 -19.65 -1.00 -11.92
C GLU A 73 -20.67 0.10 -11.64
N MET A 74 -20.23 1.24 -11.12
CA MET A 74 -21.10 2.39 -10.87
C MET A 74 -21.74 2.88 -12.18
N ARG A 75 -20.96 3.02 -13.25
CA ARG A 75 -21.48 3.41 -14.58
C ARG A 75 -22.55 2.42 -15.08
N GLN A 76 -22.29 1.12 -14.96
CA GLN A 76 -23.26 0.09 -15.35
C GLN A 76 -24.55 0.18 -14.53
N ARG A 77 -24.44 0.38 -13.21
CA ARG A 77 -25.60 0.51 -12.32
C ARG A 77 -26.43 1.75 -12.63
N VAL A 78 -25.81 2.91 -12.87
CA VAL A 78 -26.51 4.14 -13.29
C VAL A 78 -27.32 3.89 -14.58
N MET A 79 -26.68 3.29 -15.60
CA MET A 79 -27.37 2.97 -16.86
C MET A 79 -28.52 1.98 -16.68
N ALA A 80 -28.32 0.94 -15.85
CA ALA A 80 -29.36 -0.05 -15.57
C ALA A 80 -30.56 0.58 -14.84
N THR A 81 -30.31 1.44 -13.84
CA THR A 81 -31.36 2.14 -13.10
C THR A 81 -32.15 3.10 -13.99
N LEU A 82 -31.50 3.87 -14.87
CA LEU A 82 -32.20 4.76 -15.80
C LEU A 82 -33.10 3.98 -16.78
N ARG A 83 -32.61 2.85 -17.32
CA ARG A 83 -33.41 1.97 -18.19
C ARG A 83 -34.64 1.44 -17.47
N GLU A 84 -34.46 1.00 -16.23
CA GLU A 84 -35.58 0.46 -15.45
C GLU A 84 -36.62 1.53 -15.13
N ARG A 85 -36.19 2.75 -14.75
CA ARG A 85 -37.12 3.87 -14.51
C ARG A 85 -37.88 4.28 -15.76
N HIS A 86 -37.23 4.29 -16.92
CA HIS A 86 -37.92 4.51 -18.18
C HIS A 86 -38.95 3.40 -18.46
N ARG A 87 -38.58 2.12 -18.24
CA ARG A 87 -39.49 0.98 -18.41
C ARG A 87 -40.70 1.05 -17.48
N LEU A 88 -40.51 1.50 -16.24
CA LEU A 88 -41.56 1.67 -15.23
C LEU A 88 -42.37 2.97 -15.40
N GLY A 89 -42.00 3.84 -16.34
CA GLY A 89 -42.69 5.11 -16.61
C GLY A 89 -42.39 6.24 -15.62
N SER A 90 -41.45 6.05 -14.69
CA SER A 90 -41.03 7.11 -13.75
C SER A 90 -40.08 8.13 -14.37
N LEU A 91 -39.49 7.83 -15.54
CA LEU A 91 -38.68 8.76 -16.34
C LEU A 91 -39.37 9.04 -17.68
N SER A 92 -39.60 10.32 -18.00
CA SER A 92 -40.25 10.73 -19.25
C SER A 92 -39.43 10.32 -20.48
N GLY A 93 -40.11 10.02 -21.59
CA GLY A 93 -39.47 9.58 -22.83
C GLY A 93 -38.52 10.62 -23.44
N ASP A 94 -38.87 11.92 -23.33
CA ASP A 94 -38.01 13.01 -23.79
C ASP A 94 -36.72 13.12 -22.98
N ARG A 95 -36.83 13.07 -21.65
CA ARG A 95 -35.66 13.14 -20.77
C ARG A 95 -34.77 11.91 -20.94
N TRP A 96 -35.35 10.72 -21.09
CA TRP A 96 -34.61 9.50 -21.39
C TRP A 96 -33.79 9.62 -22.69
N ARG A 97 -34.40 10.15 -23.77
CA ARG A 97 -33.68 10.36 -25.04
C ARG A 97 -32.50 11.31 -24.87
N GLU A 98 -32.71 12.43 -24.20
CA GLU A 98 -31.67 13.42 -23.92
C GLU A 98 -30.49 12.80 -23.14
N ILE A 99 -30.77 12.09 -22.04
CA ILE A 99 -29.72 11.45 -21.24
C ILE A 99 -29.01 10.35 -22.04
N ARG A 100 -29.77 9.52 -22.78
CA ARG A 100 -29.22 8.41 -23.57
C ARG A 100 -28.28 8.90 -24.65
N ASP A 101 -28.64 9.98 -25.34
CA ASP A 101 -27.82 10.55 -26.41
C ASP A 101 -26.54 11.19 -25.84
N ALA A 102 -26.54 11.54 -24.54
CA ALA A 102 -25.39 12.04 -23.78
C ALA A 102 -24.69 10.98 -22.88
N PHE A 103 -24.94 9.67 -23.07
CA PHE A 103 -24.30 8.63 -22.25
C PHE A 103 -22.77 8.61 -22.32
N GLY A 104 -22.19 9.05 -23.45
CA GLY A 104 -20.74 9.19 -23.60
C GLY A 104 -20.13 10.23 -22.65
N ASP A 105 -20.94 11.19 -22.19
CA ASP A 105 -20.50 12.29 -21.34
C ASP A 105 -20.54 11.95 -19.83
N ILE A 106 -20.95 10.74 -19.45
CA ILE A 106 -21.01 10.29 -18.05
C ILE A 106 -19.59 10.23 -17.46
N SER A 107 -19.26 11.23 -16.66
CA SER A 107 -17.95 11.38 -15.99
C SER A 107 -17.90 10.61 -14.66
N ILE A 108 -17.68 9.30 -14.76
CA ILE A 108 -17.37 8.43 -13.62
C ILE A 108 -15.96 7.89 -13.84
N SER A 109 -15.03 8.22 -12.94
CA SER A 109 -13.63 7.87 -13.06
C SER A 109 -12.97 7.69 -11.69
N THR A 110 -11.76 7.16 -11.70
CA THR A 110 -10.87 7.23 -10.54
C THR A 110 -10.18 8.60 -10.45
N ILE A 111 -9.54 8.90 -9.31
CA ILE A 111 -8.81 10.17 -9.13
C ILE A 111 -7.67 10.30 -10.15
N ASP A 112 -6.89 9.23 -10.38
CA ASP A 112 -5.81 9.21 -11.38
C ASP A 112 -6.34 9.52 -12.78
N ALA A 113 -7.43 8.85 -13.19
CA ALA A 113 -8.03 9.07 -14.50
C ALA A 113 -8.60 10.49 -14.65
N PHE A 114 -9.14 11.08 -13.58
CA PHE A 114 -9.59 12.46 -13.58
C PHE A 114 -8.42 13.44 -13.73
N CYS A 115 -7.37 13.31 -12.89
CA CYS A 115 -6.17 14.12 -12.97
C CYS A 115 -5.52 14.05 -14.36
N LEU A 116 -5.44 12.85 -14.94
CA LEU A 116 -4.91 12.61 -16.28
C LEU A 116 -5.73 13.34 -17.35
N SER A 117 -7.06 13.18 -17.32
CA SER A 117 -7.95 13.87 -18.24
C SER A 117 -7.83 15.39 -18.14
N LEU A 118 -7.70 15.91 -16.91
CA LEU A 118 -7.61 17.36 -16.67
C LEU A 118 -6.28 17.92 -17.18
N LEU A 119 -5.18 17.20 -16.98
CA LEU A 119 -3.86 17.61 -17.47
C LEU A 119 -3.74 17.52 -18.99
N HIS A 120 -4.39 16.56 -19.65
CA HIS A 120 -4.48 16.53 -21.12
C HIS A 120 -5.35 17.66 -21.70
N GLU A 121 -6.31 18.17 -20.93
CA GLU A 121 -7.13 19.29 -21.35
C GLU A 121 -6.38 20.63 -21.25
N PHE A 122 -5.49 20.77 -20.26
CA PHE A 122 -4.70 21.98 -20.00
C PHE A 122 -3.17 21.71 -19.91
N PRO A 123 -2.54 21.11 -20.93
CA PRO A 123 -1.14 20.69 -20.84
C PRO A 123 -0.18 21.88 -20.83
N LEU A 124 -0.53 22.96 -21.54
CA LEU A 124 0.29 24.18 -21.60
C LEU A 124 0.27 24.93 -20.27
N GLU A 125 -0.90 25.09 -19.67
CA GLU A 125 -1.05 25.70 -18.34
C GLU A 125 -0.38 24.87 -17.24
N ALA A 126 -0.38 23.54 -17.38
CA ALA A 126 0.33 22.64 -16.47
C ALA A 126 1.84 22.55 -16.72
N GLY A 127 2.35 23.14 -17.81
CA GLY A 127 3.77 23.09 -18.18
C GLY A 127 4.26 21.68 -18.46
N ILE A 128 3.46 20.87 -19.15
CA ILE A 128 3.77 19.48 -19.52
C ILE A 128 3.70 19.30 -21.04
N ASP A 129 4.44 18.29 -21.53
CA ASP A 129 4.34 17.88 -22.93
C ASP A 129 2.93 17.35 -23.21
N PRO A 130 2.19 17.83 -24.24
CA PRO A 130 0.84 17.34 -24.55
C PRO A 130 0.75 15.83 -24.86
N GLY A 131 1.85 15.22 -25.29
CA GLY A 131 1.97 13.80 -25.60
C GLY A 131 2.43 12.94 -24.41
N PHE A 132 2.38 13.45 -23.18
CA PHE A 132 2.75 12.68 -22.00
C PHE A 132 1.85 11.45 -21.80
N ASP A 133 2.39 10.39 -21.21
CA ASP A 133 1.61 9.21 -20.80
C ASP A 133 1.79 8.92 -19.30
N LEU A 134 1.03 7.97 -18.75
CA LEU A 134 1.16 7.52 -17.36
C LEU A 134 2.11 6.31 -17.29
N ALA A 135 3.17 6.43 -16.49
CA ALA A 135 4.07 5.32 -16.17
C ALA A 135 3.27 4.19 -15.50
N ASP A 136 3.48 2.96 -15.95
CA ASP A 136 2.76 1.83 -15.38
C ASP A 136 3.43 1.26 -14.11
N GLU A 137 2.76 0.27 -13.50
CA GLU A 137 3.21 -0.38 -12.26
C GLU A 137 4.53 -1.15 -12.43
N THR A 138 4.97 -1.45 -13.66
CA THR A 138 6.23 -2.13 -13.95
C THR A 138 7.35 -1.18 -14.34
N GLU A 139 7.00 -0.05 -14.97
CA GLU A 139 7.93 1.01 -15.31
C GLU A 139 8.35 1.82 -14.09
N THR A 140 7.42 2.11 -13.18
CA THR A 140 7.66 2.95 -12.00
C THR A 140 8.81 2.42 -11.13
N PRO A 141 8.83 1.13 -10.69
CA PRO A 141 9.96 0.59 -9.91
C PRO A 141 11.30 0.69 -10.64
N ARG A 142 11.32 0.42 -11.94
CA ARG A 142 12.52 0.50 -12.79
C ARG A 142 13.05 1.93 -12.90
N PHE A 143 12.16 2.90 -13.06
CA PHE A 143 12.53 4.31 -13.07
C PHE A 143 13.05 4.76 -11.71
N VAL A 144 12.44 4.31 -10.60
CA VAL A 144 12.95 4.56 -9.26
C VAL A 144 14.35 3.98 -9.10
N GLU A 145 14.58 2.72 -9.43
CA GLU A 145 15.87 2.05 -9.27
C GLU A 145 16.98 2.74 -10.08
N SER A 146 16.74 2.97 -11.37
CA SER A 146 17.71 3.63 -12.25
C SER A 146 18.00 5.09 -11.84
N SER A 147 17.03 5.77 -11.23
CA SER A 147 17.22 7.12 -10.71
C SER A 147 17.99 7.12 -9.39
N LEU A 148 17.75 6.13 -8.53
CA LEU A 148 18.50 5.95 -7.29
C LEU A 148 19.96 5.56 -7.55
N ASP A 149 20.25 4.76 -8.57
CA ASP A 149 21.63 4.48 -8.98
C ASP A 149 22.42 5.76 -9.28
N ARG A 150 21.80 6.65 -10.06
CA ARG A 150 22.37 7.97 -10.39
C ARG A 150 22.47 8.83 -9.15
N ALA A 151 21.41 8.92 -8.36
CA ALA A 151 21.36 9.76 -7.17
C ALA A 151 22.40 9.35 -6.12
N LEU A 152 22.57 8.05 -5.86
CA LEU A 152 23.60 7.53 -4.95
C LEU A 152 25.01 7.76 -5.51
N SER A 153 25.20 7.64 -6.82
CA SER A 153 26.47 7.97 -7.46
C SER A 153 26.82 9.46 -7.31
N ILE A 154 25.86 10.35 -7.52
CA ILE A 154 26.02 11.80 -7.28
C ILE A 154 26.26 12.05 -5.78
N GLY A 155 25.51 11.38 -4.91
CA GLY A 155 25.63 11.45 -3.46
C GLY A 155 27.02 11.09 -2.95
N ARG A 156 27.69 10.09 -3.56
CA ARG A 156 29.09 9.75 -3.28
C ARG A 156 30.07 10.87 -3.66
N GLY A 157 29.77 11.63 -4.71
CA GLY A 157 30.55 12.83 -5.05
C GLY A 157 30.34 13.94 -4.02
N VAL A 158 29.08 14.17 -3.62
CA VAL A 158 28.71 15.20 -2.64
C VAL A 158 29.32 14.91 -1.26
N SER A 159 29.36 13.64 -0.83
CA SER A 159 29.90 13.24 0.47
C SER A 159 31.38 13.59 0.67
N LEU A 160 32.14 13.84 -0.40
CA LEU A 160 33.53 14.29 -0.30
C LEU A 160 33.65 15.72 0.25
N SER A 161 32.60 16.53 0.11
CA SER A 161 32.56 17.95 0.50
C SER A 161 31.53 18.27 1.57
N ASP A 162 30.59 17.35 1.82
CA ASP A 162 29.44 17.54 2.69
C ASP A 162 29.42 16.49 3.81
N VAL A 163 29.76 16.93 5.02
CA VAL A 163 29.86 16.05 6.19
C VAL A 163 28.53 15.41 6.56
N ASP A 164 27.39 16.09 6.33
CA ASP A 164 26.06 15.57 6.65
C ASP A 164 25.77 14.33 5.79
N VAL A 165 26.12 14.40 4.49
CA VAL A 165 25.94 13.29 3.54
C VAL A 165 26.98 12.19 3.78
N ALA A 166 28.22 12.52 4.10
CA ALA A 166 29.25 11.54 4.44
C ALA A 166 28.88 10.67 5.65
N LEU A 167 28.36 11.30 6.71
CA LEU A 167 27.87 10.59 7.88
C LEU A 167 26.71 9.66 7.55
N LEU A 168 25.80 10.11 6.68
CA LEU A 168 24.67 9.30 6.24
C LEU A 168 25.12 7.99 5.56
N PHE A 169 26.10 8.04 4.64
CA PHE A 169 26.68 6.85 4.02
C PHE A 169 27.41 5.96 5.03
N THR A 170 28.04 6.56 6.05
CA THR A 170 28.78 5.82 7.08
C THR A 170 27.84 5.08 8.03
N GLU A 171 26.75 5.72 8.45
CA GLU A 171 25.80 5.16 9.42
C GLU A 171 24.86 4.11 8.80
N LEU A 172 24.35 4.35 7.59
CA LEU A 172 23.36 3.46 6.97
C LEU A 172 23.95 2.52 5.92
N GLY A 173 25.01 2.92 5.23
CA GLY A 173 25.50 2.20 4.04
C GLY A 173 24.53 2.28 2.86
N GLU A 174 24.99 1.85 1.68
CA GLU A 174 24.26 2.09 0.43
C GLU A 174 22.94 1.32 0.32
N ALA A 175 22.88 0.07 0.79
CA ALA A 175 21.68 -0.75 0.69
C ALA A 175 20.51 -0.20 1.51
N ARG A 176 20.76 0.22 2.76
CA ARG A 176 19.74 0.82 3.63
C ARG A 176 19.34 2.21 3.16
N LEU A 177 20.30 2.99 2.65
CA LEU A 177 20.01 4.28 2.01
C LEU A 177 19.11 4.15 0.81
N ARG A 178 19.40 3.19 -0.08
CA ARG A 178 18.55 2.89 -1.23
C ARG A 178 17.12 2.59 -0.76
N LYS A 179 16.96 1.67 0.19
CA LYS A 179 15.64 1.30 0.74
C LYS A 179 14.91 2.53 1.33
N GLY A 180 15.59 3.33 2.14
CA GLY A 180 15.01 4.54 2.74
C GLY A 180 14.63 5.59 1.70
N LEU A 181 15.46 5.82 0.68
CA LEU A 181 15.16 6.76 -0.40
C LEU A 181 14.00 6.27 -1.29
N THR A 182 13.88 4.97 -1.56
CA THR A 182 12.72 4.38 -2.23
C THR A 182 11.44 4.73 -1.48
N ALA A 183 11.39 4.46 -0.17
CA ALA A 183 10.22 4.76 0.66
C ALA A 183 9.88 6.27 0.67
N LEU A 184 10.89 7.15 0.64
CA LEU A 184 10.66 8.59 0.55
C LEU A 184 10.15 9.03 -0.84
N LEU A 185 10.60 8.39 -1.92
CA LEU A 185 10.14 8.68 -3.29
C LEU A 185 8.66 8.31 -3.48
N ASP A 186 8.21 7.22 -2.85
CA ASP A 186 6.80 6.83 -2.84
C ASP A 186 5.94 7.86 -2.10
N ARG A 187 6.46 8.43 -1.00
CA ARG A 187 5.76 9.41 -0.15
C ARG A 187 6.15 10.86 -0.43
N ARG A 188 6.66 11.14 -1.64
CA ARG A 188 7.33 12.42 -1.96
C ARG A 188 6.44 13.65 -1.93
N LEU A 189 5.11 13.49 -2.03
CA LEU A 189 4.14 14.58 -1.88
C LEU A 189 4.20 15.23 -0.49
N VAL A 190 4.62 14.46 0.51
CA VAL A 190 4.57 14.85 1.91
C VAL A 190 5.97 14.90 2.53
N ALA A 191 6.86 13.98 2.13
CA ALA A 191 8.19 13.83 2.71
C ALA A 191 9.05 15.09 2.63
N SER A 192 9.06 15.80 1.49
CA SER A 192 9.90 16.99 1.31
C SER A 192 9.48 18.14 2.24
N ASP A 193 8.16 18.40 2.36
CA ASP A 193 7.66 19.45 3.26
C ASP A 193 7.89 19.08 4.73
N ALA A 194 7.66 17.83 5.11
CA ALA A 194 7.94 17.33 6.46
C ALA A 194 9.41 17.48 6.85
N LEU A 195 10.35 17.07 5.97
CA LEU A 195 11.79 17.24 6.16
C LEU A 195 12.17 18.73 6.30
N ASN A 196 11.64 19.59 5.42
CA ASN A 196 11.91 21.02 5.46
C ASN A 196 11.42 21.64 6.77
N ARG A 197 10.18 21.37 7.16
CA ARG A 197 9.60 21.89 8.41
C ARG A 197 10.31 21.35 9.65
N PHE A 198 10.70 20.07 9.67
CA PHE A 198 11.50 19.51 10.77
C PHE A 198 12.83 20.25 10.95
N LEU A 199 13.49 20.62 9.85
CA LEU A 199 14.78 21.30 9.87
C LEU A 199 14.69 22.82 10.07
N ARG A 200 13.51 23.44 9.92
CA ARG A 200 13.34 24.88 10.14
C ARG A 200 13.76 25.28 11.56
N GLY A 201 14.69 26.23 11.66
CA GLY A 201 15.21 26.73 12.93
C GLY A 201 16.13 25.75 13.68
N ARG A 202 16.49 24.60 13.08
CA ARG A 202 17.39 23.60 13.68
C ARG A 202 18.72 23.58 12.93
N ASP A 203 19.70 24.29 13.45
CA ASP A 203 21.05 24.29 12.91
C ASP A 203 22.04 23.76 13.94
N VAL A 204 22.37 22.47 13.82
CA VAL A 204 23.30 21.77 14.71
C VAL A 204 24.40 21.16 13.86
N THR A 205 25.66 21.48 14.16
CA THR A 205 26.81 20.81 13.53
C THR A 205 27.25 19.59 14.33
N VAL A 206 28.00 18.70 13.69
CA VAL A 206 28.58 17.51 14.32
C VAL A 206 29.51 17.92 15.46
N GLU A 207 30.30 18.97 15.25
CA GLU A 207 31.23 19.52 16.24
C GLU A 207 30.47 20.04 17.45
N ALA A 208 29.38 20.79 17.24
CA ALA A 208 28.55 21.30 18.31
C ALA A 208 27.88 20.17 19.11
N ALA A 209 27.39 19.12 18.43
CA ALA A 209 26.80 17.94 19.08
C ALA A 209 27.85 17.21 19.95
N CYS A 210 29.05 16.96 19.42
CA CYS A 210 30.15 16.34 20.15
C CYS A 210 30.62 17.19 21.35
N GLN A 211 30.70 18.52 21.18
CA GLN A 211 31.06 19.44 22.26
C GLN A 211 30.02 19.44 23.38
N ARG A 212 28.72 19.49 23.04
CA ARG A 212 27.64 19.42 24.03
C ARG A 212 27.64 18.09 24.79
N LEU A 213 27.84 16.97 24.09
CA LEU A 213 28.00 15.65 24.71
C LEU A 213 29.16 15.65 25.70
N LEU A 214 30.35 16.11 25.29
CA LEU A 214 31.52 16.16 26.15
C LEU A 214 31.30 17.05 27.38
N GLN A 215 30.70 18.23 27.21
CA GLN A 215 30.37 19.13 28.31
C GLN A 215 29.38 18.50 29.29
N ALA A 216 28.33 17.84 28.79
CA ALA A 216 27.35 17.15 29.61
C ALA A 216 27.98 16.00 30.41
N LEU A 217 28.85 15.21 29.78
CA LEU A 217 29.60 14.13 30.45
C LEU A 217 30.55 14.69 31.54
N ARG A 218 31.26 15.80 31.26
CA ARG A 218 32.12 16.46 32.25
C ARG A 218 31.34 17.02 33.42
N ALA A 219 30.16 17.60 33.17
CA ALA A 219 29.27 18.07 34.22
C ALA A 219 28.75 16.91 35.07
N ALA A 220 28.36 15.80 34.44
CA ALA A 220 27.91 14.58 35.13
C ALA A 220 29.02 13.99 36.02
N VAL A 221 30.25 13.89 35.50
CA VAL A 221 31.40 13.38 36.28
C VAL A 221 31.75 14.35 37.41
N SER A 222 31.68 15.66 37.18
CA SER A 222 31.93 16.67 38.21
C SER A 222 30.89 16.65 39.33
N SER A 223 29.62 16.39 39.02
CA SER A 223 28.54 16.37 40.02
C SER A 223 28.67 15.25 41.05
N VAL A 224 29.44 14.19 40.72
CA VAL A 224 29.74 13.06 41.60
C VAL A 224 31.15 13.11 42.22
N GLY A 225 31.82 14.26 42.16
CA GLY A 225 33.13 14.48 42.79
C GLY A 225 34.34 14.32 41.85
N GLY A 226 34.13 14.18 40.54
CA GLY A 226 35.19 14.15 39.54
C GLY A 226 35.86 12.79 39.33
N ALA A 227 36.83 12.74 38.40
CA ALA A 227 37.50 11.50 38.01
C ALA A 227 38.27 10.82 39.17
N THR A 228 38.85 11.61 40.08
CA THR A 228 39.58 11.09 41.25
C THR A 228 38.63 10.39 42.22
N ALA A 229 37.52 11.04 42.60
CA ALA A 229 36.53 10.44 43.49
C ALA A 229 35.91 9.17 42.88
N PHE A 230 35.64 9.18 41.56
CA PHE A 230 35.16 8.01 40.84
C PHE A 230 36.12 6.82 40.93
N LYS A 231 37.43 7.07 40.75
CA LYS A 231 38.47 6.04 40.85
C LYS A 231 38.64 5.51 42.27
N ASP A 232 38.62 6.40 43.26
CA ASP A 232 38.94 6.06 44.65
C ASP A 232 37.87 5.20 45.32
N CYS A 233 36.59 5.41 44.99
CA CYS A 233 35.49 4.61 45.53
C CYS A 233 35.25 3.27 44.80
N GLY A 234 35.86 3.06 43.63
CA GLY A 234 35.54 1.91 42.78
C GLY A 234 36.01 0.54 43.29
N PRO A 235 35.52 -0.55 42.67
CA PRO A 235 35.88 -1.92 43.02
C PRO A 235 37.32 -2.28 42.62
N LEU A 236 37.95 -3.18 43.38
CA LEU A 236 39.22 -3.83 43.09
C LEU A 236 39.06 -4.98 42.08
N ALA A 237 38.23 -4.79 41.05
CA ALA A 237 37.90 -5.81 40.08
C ALA A 237 38.71 -5.64 38.78
N PRO A 238 39.13 -6.74 38.12
CA PRO A 238 39.77 -6.69 36.81
C PRO A 238 38.89 -5.93 35.81
N GLY A 239 39.43 -4.89 35.19
CA GLY A 239 38.75 -4.07 34.18
C GLY A 239 38.10 -2.78 34.69
N PHE A 240 37.98 -2.55 36.00
CA PHE A 240 37.49 -1.26 36.51
C PHE A 240 38.47 -0.12 36.21
N ASP A 241 39.79 -0.38 36.26
CA ASP A 241 40.82 0.61 35.92
C ASP A 241 40.66 1.16 34.49
N LEU A 242 40.15 0.36 33.56
CA LEU A 242 39.87 0.82 32.19
C LEU A 242 38.69 1.78 32.14
N VAL A 243 37.68 1.59 33.00
CA VAL A 243 36.54 2.51 33.11
C VAL A 243 36.95 3.79 33.84
N ALA A 244 37.75 3.68 34.91
CA ALA A 244 38.32 4.85 35.58
C ALA A 244 39.22 5.67 34.63
N HIS A 245 40.00 5.00 33.78
CA HIS A 245 40.78 5.66 32.73
C HIS A 245 39.86 6.34 31.69
N ALA A 246 38.77 5.71 31.27
CA ALA A 246 37.78 6.32 30.39
C ALA A 246 37.18 7.61 30.98
N VAL A 247 36.85 7.62 32.27
CA VAL A 247 36.38 8.82 32.97
C VAL A 247 37.47 9.90 32.99
N ALA A 248 38.73 9.54 33.22
CA ALA A 248 39.85 10.49 33.14
C ALA A 248 40.03 11.07 31.72
N VAL A 249 39.85 10.26 30.66
CA VAL A 249 39.88 10.71 29.26
C VAL A 249 38.78 11.73 28.97
N ILE A 250 37.56 11.53 29.47
CA ILE A 250 36.46 12.50 29.33
C ILE A 250 36.81 13.85 29.99
N MET A 251 37.52 13.81 31.12
CA MET A 251 37.91 15.00 31.88
C MET A 251 39.22 15.66 31.40
N ALA A 252 39.94 15.05 30.43
CA ALA A 252 41.26 15.52 30.01
C ALA A 252 41.21 16.87 29.25
N GLU A 253 42.21 17.71 29.45
CA GLU A 253 42.43 18.94 28.67
C GLU A 253 43.80 18.91 27.98
N PRO A 254 43.88 19.13 26.66
CA PRO A 254 42.80 19.45 25.71
C PRO A 254 41.80 18.29 25.48
N PRO A 255 40.62 18.55 24.86
CA PRO A 255 39.62 17.52 24.58
C PRO A 255 40.19 16.31 23.83
N PRO A 256 39.75 15.08 24.15
CA PRO A 256 40.20 13.88 23.46
C PRO A 256 39.73 13.84 22.00
N SER A 257 40.40 13.03 21.17
CA SER A 257 39.93 12.77 19.81
C SER A 257 38.55 12.07 19.82
N PRO A 258 37.73 12.21 18.77
CA PRO A 258 36.39 11.59 18.72
C PRO A 258 36.40 10.07 18.94
N ALA A 259 37.41 9.36 18.41
CA ALA A 259 37.55 7.92 18.59
C ALA A 259 37.82 7.55 20.06
N LEU A 260 38.67 8.31 20.74
CA LEU A 260 38.95 8.10 22.17
C LEU A 260 37.74 8.46 23.03
N LEU A 261 37.02 9.54 22.69
CA LEU A 261 35.80 9.94 23.38
C LEU A 261 34.71 8.86 23.25
N ARG A 262 34.51 8.30 22.05
CA ARG A 262 33.54 7.22 21.83
C ARG A 262 33.89 5.97 22.65
N ALA A 263 35.14 5.53 22.60
CA ALA A 263 35.60 4.40 23.39
C ALA A 263 35.46 4.64 24.91
N ALA A 264 35.68 5.88 25.37
CA ALA A 264 35.49 6.24 26.76
C ALA A 264 34.00 6.25 27.17
N LEU A 265 33.14 6.79 26.31
CA LEU A 265 31.69 6.78 26.50
C LEU A 265 31.14 5.36 26.56
N ASP A 266 31.51 4.47 25.63
CA ASP A 266 31.03 3.09 25.60
C ASP A 266 31.36 2.34 26.91
N ARG A 267 32.56 2.57 27.45
CA ARG A 267 32.98 1.99 28.73
C ARG A 267 32.20 2.54 29.92
N LEU A 268 31.99 3.86 29.96
CA LEU A 268 31.22 4.52 31.02
C LEU A 268 29.75 4.09 30.97
N ALA A 269 29.12 4.17 29.80
CA ALA A 269 27.75 3.73 29.55
C ALA A 269 27.58 2.25 29.91
N GLY A 270 28.53 1.39 29.54
CA GLY A 270 28.51 -0.02 29.91
C GLY A 270 28.51 -0.28 31.42
N LEU A 271 29.08 0.62 32.23
CA LEU A 271 29.05 0.53 33.70
C LEU A 271 27.73 1.04 34.27
N VAL A 272 27.22 2.18 33.80
CA VAL A 272 26.11 2.91 34.44
C VAL A 272 24.73 2.61 33.83
N LEU A 273 24.68 2.10 32.59
CA LEU A 273 23.43 1.78 31.86
C LEU A 273 23.25 0.27 31.64
N THR A 274 22.01 -0.18 31.51
CA THR A 274 21.61 -1.54 31.10
C THR A 274 21.93 -1.79 29.63
N LYS A 275 21.62 -2.99 29.10
CA LYS A 275 21.74 -3.25 27.67
C LYS A 275 20.73 -2.42 26.86
N ASP A 276 19.60 -2.11 27.48
CA ASP A 276 18.50 -1.33 26.90
C ASP A 276 18.74 0.19 27.02
N GLY A 277 19.87 0.60 27.60
CA GLY A 277 20.26 2.01 27.73
C GLY A 277 19.70 2.73 28.95
N GLU A 278 18.96 2.04 29.82
CA GLU A 278 18.37 2.62 31.03
C GLU A 278 19.37 2.68 32.21
N PRO A 279 19.22 3.62 33.16
CA PRO A 279 20.05 3.69 34.35
C PRO A 279 19.97 2.41 35.19
N ARG A 280 21.13 1.86 35.56
CA ARG A 280 21.17 0.65 36.40
C ARG A 280 20.68 0.93 37.82
N GLN A 281 19.80 0.07 38.32
CA GLN A 281 19.38 0.05 39.72
C GLN A 281 20.22 -0.89 40.61
N ARG A 282 21.16 -1.64 40.01
CA ARG A 282 22.04 -2.58 40.72
C ARG A 282 23.47 -2.48 40.17
N LEU A 283 24.45 -2.52 41.06
CA LEU A 283 25.86 -2.56 40.68
C LEU A 283 26.24 -3.93 40.11
N LYS A 284 27.21 -3.94 39.19
CA LYS A 284 27.78 -5.18 38.64
C LYS A 284 28.63 -5.95 39.64
N HIS A 285 29.28 -5.24 40.57
CA HIS A 285 30.22 -5.80 41.55
C HIS A 285 29.57 -5.91 42.94
N LYS A 286 29.95 -6.92 43.71
CA LYS A 286 29.42 -7.20 45.06
C LYS A 286 30.19 -6.40 46.11
N LYS A 287 29.64 -6.27 47.32
CA LYS A 287 30.29 -5.57 48.45
C LYS A 287 31.71 -6.06 48.77
N ALA A 288 32.00 -7.34 48.54
CA ALA A 288 33.32 -7.95 48.77
C ALA A 288 34.41 -7.47 47.79
N ASP A 289 34.03 -6.89 46.66
CA ASP A 289 34.97 -6.44 45.62
C ASP A 289 35.54 -5.04 45.92
N TYR A 290 35.22 -4.42 47.06
CA TYR A 290 35.57 -3.04 47.41
C TYR A 290 36.52 -3.00 48.62
N ARG A 291 37.33 -1.94 48.71
CA ARG A 291 38.28 -1.72 49.81
C ARG A 291 37.59 -1.62 51.18
N SER A 292 36.38 -1.04 51.22
CA SER A 292 35.57 -0.92 52.42
C SER A 292 34.07 -0.90 52.10
N PRO A 293 33.18 -1.21 53.07
CA PRO A 293 31.74 -1.01 52.90
C PRO A 293 31.35 0.44 52.60
N ALA A 294 32.12 1.42 53.08
CA ALA A 294 31.91 2.83 52.79
C ALA A 294 32.22 3.17 51.32
N ASP A 295 33.26 2.55 50.74
CA ASP A 295 33.57 2.69 49.31
C ASP A 295 32.46 2.12 48.43
N TYR A 296 31.88 0.97 48.81
CA TYR A 296 30.73 0.41 48.11
C TYR A 296 29.54 1.37 48.09
N GLU A 297 29.15 1.93 49.24
CA GLU A 297 27.99 2.84 49.29
C GLU A 297 28.29 4.17 48.55
N ARG A 298 29.54 4.67 48.62
CA ARG A 298 29.98 5.83 47.80
C ARG A 298 29.91 5.53 46.31
N HIS A 299 30.47 4.40 45.86
CA HIS A 299 30.46 4.03 44.45
C HIS A 299 29.05 3.76 43.93
N LYS A 300 28.19 3.17 44.76
CA LYS A 300 26.76 3.02 44.46
C LYS A 300 26.10 4.37 44.21
N ALA A 301 26.31 5.35 45.09
CA ALA A 301 25.80 6.70 44.91
C ALA A 301 26.35 7.36 43.64
N VAL A 302 27.65 7.19 43.34
CA VAL A 302 28.29 7.70 42.12
C VAL A 302 27.69 7.07 40.85
N VAL A 303 27.61 5.75 40.76
CA VAL A 303 27.10 5.05 39.56
C VAL A 303 25.62 5.37 39.32
N PHE A 304 24.80 5.37 40.36
CA PHE A 304 23.38 5.70 40.23
C PHE A 304 23.16 7.18 39.95
N GLY A 305 23.96 8.07 40.55
CA GLY A 305 23.94 9.50 40.26
C GLY A 305 24.38 9.82 38.83
N LEU A 306 25.34 9.07 38.27
CA LEU A 306 25.78 9.22 36.88
C LEU A 306 24.78 8.68 35.86
N GLY A 307 24.05 7.61 36.19
CA GLY A 307 23.19 6.88 35.23
C GLY A 307 22.24 7.80 34.46
N SER A 308 21.41 8.58 35.16
CA SER A 308 20.43 9.48 34.53
C SER A 308 21.08 10.63 33.74
N HIS A 309 22.22 11.14 34.20
CA HIS A 309 22.94 12.21 33.50
C HIS A 309 23.59 11.70 32.20
N VAL A 310 24.18 10.49 32.23
CA VAL A 310 24.80 9.87 31.06
C VAL A 310 23.74 9.47 30.04
N GLU A 311 22.61 8.91 30.49
CA GLU A 311 21.44 8.65 29.64
C GLU A 311 20.95 9.93 28.94
N ALA A 312 20.70 11.00 29.71
CA ALA A 312 20.26 12.28 29.15
C ALA A 312 21.26 12.90 28.17
N ALA A 313 22.57 12.77 28.45
CA ALA A 313 23.63 13.23 27.57
C ALA A 313 23.66 12.46 26.23
N ILE A 314 23.53 11.13 26.28
CA ILE A 314 23.44 10.27 25.09
C ILE A 314 22.17 10.56 24.30
N ALA A 315 21.02 10.70 24.97
CA ALA A 315 19.75 11.02 24.33
C ALA A 315 19.81 12.37 23.60
N THR A 316 20.41 13.39 24.23
CA THR A 316 20.62 14.72 23.61
C THR A 316 21.55 14.62 22.40
N TYR A 317 22.66 13.89 22.52
CA TYR A 317 23.58 13.68 21.41
C TYR A 317 22.92 12.95 20.23
N ARG A 318 22.13 11.90 20.49
CA ARG A 318 21.38 11.18 19.45
C ARG A 318 20.37 12.09 18.74
N ARG A 319 19.67 12.96 19.48
CA ARG A 319 18.75 13.96 18.91
C ARG A 319 19.50 14.95 18.00
N ASP A 320 20.64 15.44 18.46
CA ASP A 320 21.47 16.39 17.72
C ASP A 320 22.06 15.74 16.45
N LEU A 321 22.56 14.51 16.56
CA LEU A 321 23.06 13.73 15.42
C LEU A 321 21.93 13.44 14.42
N ASN A 322 20.72 13.13 14.88
CA ASN A 322 19.57 12.93 14.01
C ASN A 322 19.23 14.19 13.19
N ILE A 323 19.41 15.40 13.74
CA ILE A 323 19.25 16.64 12.97
C ILE A 323 20.28 16.71 11.83
N VAL A 324 21.55 16.38 12.11
CA VAL A 324 22.63 16.33 11.09
C VAL A 324 22.29 15.30 10.01
N LEU A 325 21.91 14.08 10.40
CA LEU A 325 21.54 13.02 9.48
C LEU A 325 20.30 13.40 8.66
N ALA A 326 19.29 14.01 9.25
CA ALA A 326 18.10 14.51 8.56
C ALA A 326 18.43 15.58 7.51
N ARG A 327 19.43 16.44 7.76
CA ARG A 327 19.93 17.37 6.72
C ARG A 327 20.59 16.60 5.56
N GLY A 328 21.38 15.57 5.87
CA GLY A 328 21.95 14.66 4.88
C GLY A 328 20.87 13.98 4.03
N VAL A 329 19.83 13.42 4.69
CA VAL A 329 18.64 12.83 4.05
C VAL A 329 17.98 13.86 3.14
N ARG A 330 17.70 15.07 3.61
CA ARG A 330 17.05 16.11 2.80
C ARG A 330 17.84 16.41 1.51
N ARG A 331 19.17 16.53 1.60
CA ARG A 331 20.02 16.79 0.44
C ARG A 331 20.01 15.62 -0.55
N LEU A 332 20.24 14.41 -0.06
CA LEU A 332 20.29 13.21 -0.91
C LEU A 332 18.92 12.89 -1.51
N PHE A 333 17.84 13.10 -0.76
CA PHE A 333 16.48 12.95 -1.23
C PHE A 333 16.13 13.98 -2.31
N ALA A 334 16.54 15.24 -2.17
CA ALA A 334 16.35 16.24 -3.22
C ALA A 334 17.05 15.83 -4.53
N ILE A 335 18.28 15.28 -4.44
CA ILE A 335 18.99 14.73 -5.61
C ILE A 335 18.20 13.56 -6.21
N ALA A 336 17.71 12.63 -5.38
CA ALA A 336 16.91 11.50 -5.84
C ALA A 336 15.60 11.93 -6.52
N GLN A 337 14.90 12.91 -5.96
CA GLN A 337 13.68 13.48 -6.56
C GLN A 337 13.97 14.13 -7.92
N ASP A 338 15.06 14.90 -8.01
CA ASP A 338 15.46 15.57 -9.26
C ASP A 338 15.85 14.55 -10.34
N GLU A 339 16.63 13.52 -10.01
CA GLU A 339 16.99 12.45 -10.94
C GLU A 339 15.77 11.63 -11.36
N TYR A 340 14.86 11.34 -10.43
CA TYR A 340 13.63 10.62 -10.74
C TYR A 340 12.73 11.42 -11.69
N ARG A 341 12.51 12.71 -11.42
CA ARG A 341 11.77 13.60 -12.33
C ARG A 341 12.42 13.69 -13.71
N ARG A 342 13.76 13.79 -13.78
CA ARG A 342 14.48 13.77 -15.08
C ARG A 342 14.28 12.45 -15.83
N THR A 343 14.23 11.32 -15.12
CA THR A 343 13.97 10.02 -15.73
C THR A 343 12.55 9.96 -16.30
N LEU A 344 11.56 10.44 -15.55
CA LEU A 344 10.17 10.54 -16.02
C LEU A 344 10.04 11.46 -17.24
N ASP A 345 10.58 12.68 -17.16
CA ASP A 345 10.56 13.67 -18.26
C ASP A 345 11.24 13.11 -19.52
N LYS A 346 12.38 12.40 -19.37
CA LYS A 346 13.10 11.78 -20.51
C LYS A 346 12.26 10.74 -21.26
N HIS A 347 11.38 10.04 -20.55
CA HIS A 347 10.48 9.05 -21.15
C HIS A 347 9.13 9.65 -21.56
N GLY A 348 8.89 10.94 -21.28
CA GLY A 348 7.62 11.59 -21.56
C GLY A 348 6.46 11.02 -20.74
N VAL A 349 6.74 10.55 -19.52
CA VAL A 349 5.74 9.91 -18.66
C VAL A 349 5.61 10.61 -17.31
N LEU A 350 4.46 10.47 -16.67
CA LEU A 350 4.22 10.86 -15.28
C LEU A 350 3.82 9.63 -14.48
N ASP A 351 4.19 9.55 -13.22
CA ASP A 351 3.59 8.59 -12.29
C ASP A 351 2.45 9.26 -11.49
N PHE A 352 1.75 8.47 -10.67
CA PHE A 352 0.55 8.96 -9.99
C PHE A 352 0.78 10.15 -9.04
N PRO A 353 1.81 10.16 -8.16
CA PRO A 353 1.99 11.31 -7.29
C PRO A 353 2.41 12.58 -8.07
N ASP A 354 3.17 12.46 -9.16
CA ASP A 354 3.50 13.63 -10.01
C ASP A 354 2.26 14.15 -10.74
N LEU A 355 1.40 13.26 -11.20
CA LEU A 355 0.11 13.59 -11.79
C LEU A 355 -0.72 14.44 -10.82
N LEU A 356 -0.90 13.97 -9.58
CA LEU A 356 -1.67 14.68 -8.56
C LEU A 356 -1.03 16.03 -8.18
N ALA A 357 0.30 16.08 -8.00
CA ALA A 357 1.01 17.31 -7.70
C ALA A 357 0.84 18.37 -8.81
N ARG A 358 0.97 17.95 -10.08
CA ARG A 358 0.81 18.85 -11.23
C ARG A 358 -0.63 19.31 -11.39
N THR A 359 -1.61 18.44 -11.13
CA THR A 359 -3.02 18.86 -11.12
C THR A 359 -3.30 19.87 -10.01
N LEU A 360 -2.82 19.65 -8.79
CA LEU A 360 -2.98 20.61 -7.69
C LEU A 360 -2.32 21.96 -8.00
N LYS A 361 -1.12 21.92 -8.59
CA LYS A 361 -0.42 23.13 -9.04
C LYS A 361 -1.22 23.86 -10.12
N LEU A 362 -1.74 23.15 -11.13
CA LEU A 362 -2.60 23.71 -12.16
C LEU A 362 -3.80 24.43 -11.52
N LEU A 363 -4.56 23.75 -10.66
CA LEU A 363 -5.73 24.32 -9.99
C LEU A 363 -5.37 25.55 -9.15
N GLY A 364 -4.26 25.50 -8.40
CA GLY A 364 -3.79 26.63 -7.61
C GLY A 364 -3.36 27.85 -8.44
N GLN A 365 -2.91 27.63 -9.68
CA GLN A 365 -2.52 28.70 -10.61
C GLN A 365 -3.65 29.14 -11.54
N MET A 366 -4.83 28.50 -11.48
CA MET A 366 -5.94 28.81 -12.40
C MET A 366 -6.46 30.24 -12.29
N GLU A 367 -6.16 30.98 -11.22
CA GLU A 367 -6.44 32.42 -11.15
C GLU A 367 -5.73 33.22 -12.26
N GLU A 368 -4.52 32.79 -12.64
CA GLU A 368 -3.76 33.36 -13.76
C GLU A 368 -4.40 33.04 -15.12
N PHE A 369 -5.23 31.99 -15.19
CA PHE A 369 -5.88 31.48 -16.40
C PHE A 369 -7.40 31.57 -16.31
N SER A 370 -7.95 32.78 -16.17
CA SER A 370 -9.38 32.99 -15.87
C SER A 370 -10.35 32.32 -16.87
N ARG A 371 -9.97 32.17 -18.15
CA ARG A 371 -10.78 31.44 -19.15
C ARG A 371 -10.81 29.93 -18.90
N SER A 372 -9.66 29.34 -18.59
CA SER A 372 -9.53 27.90 -18.30
C SER A 372 -10.22 27.57 -16.98
N ARG A 373 -10.09 28.46 -15.98
CA ARG A 373 -10.84 28.41 -14.72
C ARG A 373 -12.35 28.44 -14.93
N TYR A 374 -12.84 29.40 -15.70
CA TYR A 374 -14.26 29.52 -16.05
C TYR A 374 -14.80 28.24 -16.71
N ARG A 375 -14.03 27.64 -17.63
CA ARG A 375 -14.41 26.38 -18.29
C ARG A 375 -14.54 25.23 -17.30
N LEU A 376 -13.60 25.13 -16.35
CA LEU A 376 -13.61 24.09 -15.33
C LEU A 376 -14.77 24.27 -14.35
N GLU A 377 -14.94 25.48 -13.82
CA GLU A 377 -16.01 25.83 -12.87
C GLU A 377 -17.41 25.63 -13.47
N SER A 378 -17.59 25.96 -14.76
CA SER A 378 -18.85 25.72 -15.48
C SER A 378 -19.09 24.26 -15.83
N ARG A 379 -18.05 23.41 -15.78
CA ARG A 379 -18.13 22.00 -16.17
C ARG A 379 -18.44 21.10 -15.00
N TYR A 380 -18.06 21.40 -13.77
CA TYR A 380 -18.31 20.50 -12.64
C TYR A 380 -19.18 21.19 -11.59
N GLU A 381 -20.50 21.06 -11.75
CA GLU A 381 -21.50 21.62 -10.82
C GLU A 381 -21.81 20.67 -9.66
N HIS A 382 -21.61 19.37 -9.88
CA HIS A 382 -21.88 18.33 -8.87
C HIS A 382 -20.71 17.38 -8.74
N VAL A 383 -20.22 17.21 -7.51
CA VAL A 383 -19.08 16.33 -7.20
C VAL A 383 -19.52 15.24 -6.23
N LEU A 384 -19.33 13.98 -6.62
CA LEU A 384 -19.63 12.80 -5.82
C LEU A 384 -18.32 12.03 -5.58
N VAL A 385 -18.00 11.71 -4.32
CA VAL A 385 -16.79 10.96 -3.96
C VAL A 385 -17.17 9.73 -3.15
N ASP A 386 -16.80 8.55 -3.65
CA ASP A 386 -16.98 7.25 -2.99
C ASP A 386 -15.73 6.83 -2.20
N GLU A 387 -15.91 5.96 -1.21
CA GLU A 387 -14.86 5.44 -0.31
C GLU A 387 -13.95 6.54 0.26
N PHE A 388 -14.55 7.65 0.70
CA PHE A 388 -13.83 8.85 1.10
C PHE A 388 -12.83 8.62 2.25
N GLN A 389 -13.03 7.59 3.08
CA GLN A 389 -12.10 7.22 4.16
C GLN A 389 -10.70 6.79 3.67
N ASP A 390 -10.55 6.47 2.38
CA ASP A 390 -9.27 6.10 1.76
C ASP A 390 -8.59 7.28 1.05
N THR A 391 -9.12 8.49 1.24
CA THR A 391 -8.63 9.71 0.60
C THR A 391 -7.39 10.23 1.33
N SER A 392 -6.32 10.52 0.58
CA SER A 392 -5.14 11.21 1.11
C SER A 392 -5.36 12.72 1.18
N ARG A 393 -4.50 13.45 1.90
CA ARG A 393 -4.60 14.92 2.00
C ARG A 393 -4.57 15.62 0.66
N ALA A 394 -3.68 15.18 -0.23
CA ALA A 394 -3.53 15.78 -1.56
C ALA A 394 -4.78 15.53 -2.41
N GLN A 395 -5.41 14.35 -2.28
CA GLN A 395 -6.67 14.05 -2.95
C GLN A 395 -7.84 14.86 -2.38
N TRP A 396 -7.89 15.08 -1.06
CA TRP A 396 -8.87 15.99 -0.47
C TRP A 396 -8.65 17.43 -0.92
N GLN A 397 -7.40 17.90 -0.95
CA GLN A 397 -7.07 19.23 -1.46
C GLN A 397 -7.56 19.42 -2.90
N LEU A 398 -7.42 18.39 -3.75
CA LEU A 398 -7.95 18.39 -5.12
C LEU A 398 -9.47 18.64 -5.13
N VAL A 399 -10.23 17.85 -4.37
CA VAL A 399 -11.69 18.00 -4.26
C VAL A 399 -12.07 19.37 -3.70
N ARG A 400 -11.34 19.83 -2.68
CA ARG A 400 -11.54 21.14 -2.05
C ARG A 400 -11.36 22.28 -3.04
N GLU A 401 -10.29 22.29 -3.84
CA GLU A 401 -10.05 23.34 -4.84
C GLU A 401 -11.10 23.34 -5.95
N LEU A 402 -11.63 22.17 -6.35
CA LEU A 402 -12.74 22.10 -7.33
C LEU A 402 -14.03 22.73 -6.79
N VAL A 403 -14.27 22.62 -5.48
CA VAL A 403 -15.53 23.01 -4.83
C VAL A 403 -15.47 24.41 -4.24
N ARG A 404 -14.27 24.93 -3.97
CA ARG A 404 -14.04 26.24 -3.33
C ARG A 404 -14.71 27.40 -4.07
N ALA A 405 -14.82 27.33 -5.39
CA ALA A 405 -15.48 28.34 -6.22
C ALA A 405 -16.95 28.54 -5.85
N TRP A 406 -17.64 27.52 -5.32
CA TRP A 406 -19.06 27.60 -4.95
C TRP A 406 -19.31 28.47 -3.70
N ALA A 407 -18.29 28.68 -2.86
CA ALA A 407 -18.41 29.41 -1.59
C ALA A 407 -18.44 30.95 -1.76
N ALA A 408 -18.04 31.47 -2.92
CA ALA A 408 -17.94 32.91 -3.19
C ALA A 408 -19.29 33.61 -3.46
N GLY A 409 -20.42 32.93 -3.21
CA GLY A 409 -21.70 33.56 -2.91
C GLY A 409 -22.52 34.14 -4.07
N ASP A 410 -21.99 34.37 -5.27
CA ASP A 410 -22.80 34.98 -6.35
C ASP A 410 -22.39 34.63 -7.79
N GLY A 411 -21.59 33.57 -7.99
CA GLY A 411 -21.07 33.20 -9.31
C GLY A 411 -21.60 31.87 -9.86
N MET A 412 -22.60 31.95 -10.75
CA MET A 412 -22.80 31.01 -11.88
C MET A 412 -23.34 29.59 -11.60
N ALA A 413 -24.48 29.46 -10.92
CA ALA A 413 -25.33 28.27 -11.12
C ALA A 413 -26.16 28.45 -12.41
N HIS A 414 -25.62 28.02 -13.56
CA HIS A 414 -26.36 27.99 -14.83
C HIS A 414 -27.17 26.69 -15.01
N GLY A 415 -26.95 25.71 -14.13
CA GLY A 415 -27.70 24.46 -14.07
C GLY A 415 -29.12 24.58 -13.48
N PRO A 416 -29.94 23.52 -13.61
CA PRO A 416 -31.33 23.51 -13.16
C PRO A 416 -31.49 23.49 -11.63
N ILE A 417 -30.42 23.16 -10.90
CA ILE A 417 -30.36 23.14 -9.45
C ILE A 417 -29.03 23.73 -8.95
N PRO A 418 -28.93 24.16 -7.68
CA PRO A 418 -27.68 24.65 -7.13
C PRO A 418 -26.59 23.57 -7.09
N PRO A 419 -25.30 23.93 -7.25
CA PRO A 419 -24.17 23.01 -7.09
C PRO A 419 -24.21 22.25 -5.77
N SER A 420 -23.75 21.00 -5.79
CA SER A 420 -23.72 20.14 -4.59
C SER A 420 -22.52 19.21 -4.54
N ILE A 421 -22.05 18.93 -3.32
CA ILE A 421 -20.99 17.94 -3.04
C ILE A 421 -21.60 16.80 -2.24
N PHE A 422 -21.24 15.58 -2.59
CA PHE A 422 -21.60 14.37 -1.87
C PHE A 422 -20.35 13.55 -1.62
N ILE A 423 -20.01 13.32 -0.36
CA ILE A 423 -18.97 12.36 0.01
C ILE A 423 -19.62 11.21 0.77
N VAL A 424 -19.18 9.98 0.51
CA VAL A 424 -19.59 8.82 1.29
C VAL A 424 -18.37 8.00 1.70
N GLY A 425 -18.35 7.53 2.94
CA GLY A 425 -17.29 6.69 3.44
C GLY A 425 -17.64 6.00 4.74
N ASP A 426 -16.71 5.20 5.24
CA ASP A 426 -16.81 4.58 6.56
C ASP A 426 -15.46 4.65 7.26
N ARG A 427 -15.36 5.45 8.33
CA ARG A 427 -14.12 5.60 9.11
C ARG A 427 -13.60 4.27 9.67
N LYS A 428 -14.51 3.30 9.89
CA LYS A 428 -14.20 1.96 10.40
C LYS A 428 -13.51 1.08 9.35
N GLN A 429 -13.57 1.47 8.06
CA GLN A 429 -12.99 0.75 6.94
C GLN A 429 -11.74 1.43 6.36
N SER A 430 -11.17 2.45 6.99
CA SER A 430 -9.93 3.10 6.52
C SER A 430 -8.73 2.19 6.79
N ILE A 431 -8.21 1.53 5.75
CA ILE A 431 -7.15 0.50 5.83
C ILE A 431 -6.05 0.68 4.78
N TYR A 432 -5.93 1.90 4.23
CA TYR A 432 -4.93 2.23 3.22
C TYR A 432 -3.94 3.26 3.76
N GLY A 433 -3.59 3.20 5.06
CA GLY A 433 -2.64 4.11 5.69
C GLY A 433 -1.28 4.10 5.00
N PHE A 434 -0.86 2.94 4.49
CA PHE A 434 0.36 2.78 3.67
C PHE A 434 0.33 3.54 2.33
N ARG A 435 -0.82 4.05 1.89
CA ARG A 435 -0.99 4.93 0.72
C ARG A 435 -1.23 6.39 1.10
N ASP A 436 -0.84 6.77 2.32
CA ASP A 436 -1.06 8.09 2.92
C ASP A 436 -2.56 8.46 3.06
N ALA A 437 -3.46 7.46 3.14
CA ALA A 437 -4.85 7.71 3.49
C ALA A 437 -4.96 8.07 4.98
N GLU A 438 -5.78 9.06 5.31
CA GLU A 438 -5.92 9.55 6.68
C GLU A 438 -7.38 9.64 7.09
N VAL A 439 -7.76 8.84 8.09
CA VAL A 439 -9.13 8.81 8.61
C VAL A 439 -9.62 10.19 9.09
N THR A 440 -8.70 11.02 9.60
CA THR A 440 -8.99 12.38 10.08
C THR A 440 -9.45 13.33 8.96
N VAL A 441 -9.15 13.01 7.69
CA VAL A 441 -9.58 13.80 6.53
C VAL A 441 -11.10 13.73 6.34
N LEU A 442 -11.75 12.61 6.70
CA LEU A 442 -13.21 12.49 6.63
C LEU A 442 -13.90 13.50 7.56
N ASP A 443 -13.43 13.62 8.80
CA ASP A 443 -13.98 14.55 9.78
C ASP A 443 -13.78 16.01 9.33
N ALA A 444 -12.61 16.33 8.80
CA ALA A 444 -12.30 17.67 8.27
C ALA A 444 -13.15 18.01 7.04
N ALA A 445 -13.30 17.07 6.09
CA ALA A 445 -14.16 17.26 4.93
C ALA A 445 -15.62 17.46 5.34
N GLY A 446 -16.12 16.71 6.33
CA GLY A 446 -17.45 16.93 6.91
C GLY A 446 -17.64 18.36 7.42
N ARG A 447 -16.66 18.92 8.14
CA ARG A 447 -16.71 20.30 8.65
C ARG A 447 -16.71 21.33 7.52
N PHE A 448 -15.84 21.13 6.53
CA PHE A 448 -15.78 22.01 5.37
C PHE A 448 -17.13 22.01 4.62
N ILE A 449 -17.72 20.84 4.40
CA ILE A 449 -19.01 20.70 3.70
C ILE A 449 -20.14 21.38 4.47
N GLU A 450 -20.16 21.27 5.80
CA GLU A 450 -21.10 22.01 6.66
C GLU A 450 -20.94 23.52 6.54
N ALA A 451 -19.70 24.01 6.48
CA ALA A 451 -19.39 25.43 6.36
C ALA A 451 -19.82 26.03 5.01
N LEU A 452 -19.86 25.24 3.92
CA LEU A 452 -20.30 25.71 2.59
C LEU A 452 -21.74 26.23 2.58
N ARG A 453 -22.65 25.62 3.34
CA ARG A 453 -24.03 26.10 3.54
C ARG A 453 -24.48 25.84 4.99
N PRO A 454 -24.29 26.82 5.89
CA PRO A 454 -24.65 26.68 7.30
C PRO A 454 -26.16 26.42 7.55
N GLN A 455 -27.00 26.72 6.57
CA GLN A 455 -28.46 26.53 6.64
C GLN A 455 -28.86 25.12 6.17
N GLY A 456 -28.47 24.09 6.92
CA GLY A 456 -28.92 22.72 6.70
C GLY A 456 -28.07 21.65 7.36
N THR A 457 -28.64 20.46 7.55
CA THR A 457 -27.89 19.27 7.96
C THR A 457 -27.10 18.75 6.76
N ALA A 458 -25.77 18.73 6.87
CA ALA A 458 -24.91 18.16 5.84
C ALA A 458 -24.34 16.78 6.24
N ARG A 459 -24.29 16.43 7.52
CA ARG A 459 -23.87 15.10 7.97
C ARG A 459 -25.04 14.15 8.15
N ALA A 460 -24.87 12.92 7.68
CA ALA A 460 -25.79 11.83 7.92
C ALA A 460 -25.03 10.52 8.15
N ALA A 461 -25.66 9.59 8.87
CA ALA A 461 -25.16 8.24 9.06
C ALA A 461 -26.22 7.21 8.66
N ILE A 462 -25.81 6.16 7.96
CA ILE A 462 -26.64 4.98 7.70
C ILE A 462 -25.98 3.73 8.28
N THR A 463 -26.74 2.90 8.98
CA THR A 463 -26.23 1.77 9.78
C THR A 463 -26.91 0.45 9.46
N ARG A 464 -28.10 0.48 8.85
CA ARG A 464 -28.83 -0.75 8.50
C ARG A 464 -28.14 -1.50 7.36
N SER A 465 -27.52 -2.64 7.68
CA SER A 465 -26.88 -3.53 6.71
C SER A 465 -27.87 -4.49 6.05
N TYR A 466 -27.70 -4.69 4.74
CA TYR A 466 -28.45 -5.66 3.93
C TYR A 466 -27.55 -6.77 3.36
N ARG A 467 -26.26 -6.76 3.72
CA ARG A 467 -25.25 -7.68 3.17
C ARG A 467 -25.13 -8.97 3.95
N SER A 468 -25.24 -8.89 5.28
CA SER A 468 -24.86 -9.97 6.19
C SER A 468 -26.06 -10.49 6.99
N VAL A 469 -25.96 -11.73 7.47
CA VAL A 469 -26.95 -12.36 8.37
C VAL A 469 -26.90 -11.73 9.76
N GLN A 470 -28.01 -11.79 10.50
CA GLN A 470 -28.14 -11.10 11.79
C GLN A 470 -27.14 -11.63 12.82
N GLU A 471 -26.86 -12.93 12.85
CA GLU A 471 -25.92 -13.55 13.78
C GLU A 471 -24.50 -13.01 13.61
N LEU A 472 -24.05 -12.80 12.37
CA LEU A 472 -22.74 -12.19 12.09
C LEU A 472 -22.71 -10.73 12.52
N LEU A 473 -23.77 -9.96 12.26
CA LEU A 473 -23.86 -8.55 12.69
C LEU A 473 -23.87 -8.42 14.22
N ALA A 474 -24.55 -9.32 14.93
CA ALA A 474 -24.54 -9.39 16.39
C ALA A 474 -23.12 -9.66 16.92
N PHE A 475 -22.44 -10.65 16.36
CA PHE A 475 -21.06 -10.96 16.72
C PHE A 475 -20.11 -9.79 16.47
N VAL A 476 -20.25 -9.11 15.33
CA VAL A 476 -19.47 -7.90 15.02
C VAL A 476 -19.75 -6.81 16.06
N ASN A 477 -21.01 -6.57 16.42
CA ASN A 477 -21.36 -5.63 17.49
C ASN A 477 -20.69 -5.99 18.83
N ASP A 478 -20.75 -7.26 19.24
CA ASP A 478 -20.17 -7.73 20.50
C ASP A 478 -18.64 -7.58 20.50
N VAL A 479 -17.97 -7.96 19.41
CA VAL A 479 -16.51 -7.85 19.29
C VAL A 479 -16.08 -6.37 19.38
N PHE A 480 -16.66 -5.48 18.58
CA PHE A 480 -16.22 -4.08 18.55
C PHE A 480 -16.74 -3.23 19.71
N ALA A 481 -17.71 -3.72 20.48
CA ALA A 481 -18.05 -3.17 21.78
C ALA A 481 -16.91 -3.35 22.79
N GLU A 482 -16.27 -4.54 22.80
CA GLU A 482 -15.23 -4.96 23.75
C GLU A 482 -13.79 -4.59 23.32
N VAL A 483 -13.54 -4.37 22.03
CA VAL A 483 -12.21 -3.93 21.53
C VAL A 483 -11.79 -2.62 22.23
N GLU A 484 -10.53 -2.56 22.66
CA GLU A 484 -9.95 -1.41 23.35
C GLU A 484 -10.07 -0.11 22.53
N LYS A 485 -10.48 0.99 23.18
CA LYS A 485 -10.72 2.30 22.57
C LYS A 485 -9.75 3.33 23.15
N ALA A 486 -9.17 4.16 22.28
CA ALA A 486 -8.27 5.26 22.66
C ALA A 486 -8.93 6.63 22.36
N PRO A 487 -9.90 7.08 23.17
CA PRO A 487 -10.77 8.22 22.83
C PRO A 487 -10.02 9.55 22.65
N ASP A 488 -8.87 9.71 23.31
CA ASP A 488 -8.06 10.93 23.24
C ASP A 488 -7.29 11.09 21.93
N ARG A 489 -7.32 10.07 21.05
CA ARG A 489 -6.65 10.11 19.74
C ARG A 489 -7.61 10.55 18.62
N PRO A 490 -7.18 11.46 17.72
CA PRO A 490 -8.00 11.89 16.60
C PRO A 490 -8.20 10.78 15.56
N ASP A 491 -7.25 9.86 15.45
CA ASP A 491 -7.21 8.74 14.51
C ASP A 491 -7.61 7.39 15.13
N ALA A 492 -8.17 7.38 16.35
CA ALA A 492 -8.63 6.16 16.98
C ALA A 492 -9.76 5.47 16.22
N PHE A 493 -9.79 4.15 16.31
CA PHE A 493 -10.95 3.34 15.99
C PHE A 493 -12.08 3.69 16.96
N ARG A 494 -13.23 4.10 16.41
CA ARG A 494 -14.43 4.47 17.16
C ARG A 494 -15.57 3.55 16.78
N TYR A 495 -16.18 2.94 17.78
CA TYR A 495 -17.39 2.12 17.67
C TYR A 495 -18.33 2.46 18.83
N SER A 496 -19.31 3.32 18.56
CA SER A 496 -20.35 3.74 19.50
C SER A 496 -21.69 3.04 19.24
N GLU A 497 -22.70 3.31 20.07
CA GLU A 497 -24.07 2.81 19.85
C GLU A 497 -24.63 3.25 18.48
N ASP A 498 -24.26 4.45 18.02
CA ASP A 498 -24.65 4.97 16.70
C ASP A 498 -23.96 4.25 15.53
N ASP A 499 -22.88 3.51 15.78
CA ASP A 499 -22.23 2.67 14.77
C ASP A 499 -22.78 1.25 14.71
N ALA A 500 -23.39 0.80 15.82
CA ALA A 500 -23.82 -0.57 16.00
C ALA A 500 -24.87 -0.93 14.94
N PHE A 501 -24.74 -2.13 14.38
CA PHE A 501 -25.71 -2.63 13.42
C PHE A 501 -27.06 -2.84 14.11
N PRO A 502 -28.16 -2.26 13.60
CA PRO A 502 -29.46 -2.46 14.19
C PRO A 502 -29.90 -3.92 14.00
N MET A 503 -30.21 -4.60 15.12
CA MET A 503 -30.70 -5.97 15.10
C MET A 503 -32.15 -6.01 14.60
N MET A 504 -32.38 -6.76 13.53
CA MET A 504 -33.72 -7.00 12.98
C MET A 504 -34.24 -8.35 13.43
N ASP A 505 -35.49 -8.42 13.86
CA ASP A 505 -36.19 -9.69 14.09
C ASP A 505 -36.63 -10.25 12.74
N ASP A 506 -35.82 -11.13 12.14
CA ASP A 506 -36.09 -11.75 10.85
C ASP A 506 -36.76 -13.13 10.96
N GLY A 507 -37.07 -13.57 12.18
CA GLY A 507 -37.72 -14.86 12.46
C GLY A 507 -36.87 -16.09 12.10
N ALA A 508 -35.64 -15.92 11.62
CA ALA A 508 -34.75 -16.99 11.20
C ALA A 508 -33.73 -17.29 12.31
N ARG A 509 -34.17 -17.94 13.39
CA ARG A 509 -33.24 -18.47 14.40
C ARG A 509 -32.71 -19.84 13.96
N GLY A 510 -31.40 -19.97 13.77
CA GLY A 510 -30.74 -21.27 13.83
C GLY A 510 -29.87 -21.68 12.64
N THR A 511 -28.91 -20.85 12.24
CA THR A 511 -27.72 -21.36 11.56
C THR A 511 -26.49 -21.00 12.39
N ASP A 512 -25.62 -21.98 12.68
CA ASP A 512 -24.30 -21.75 13.28
C ASP A 512 -23.44 -20.96 12.27
N ALA A 513 -23.70 -19.64 12.15
CA ALA A 513 -23.10 -18.78 11.14
C ALA A 513 -21.62 -18.46 11.44
N ILE A 514 -21.14 -18.84 12.63
CA ILE A 514 -19.81 -18.50 13.16
C ILE A 514 -19.19 -19.76 13.74
N GLY A 515 -17.93 -20.03 13.35
CA GLY A 515 -17.10 -21.09 13.89
C GLY A 515 -15.70 -20.59 14.22
N VAL A 516 -15.03 -21.25 15.17
CA VAL A 516 -13.64 -20.93 15.55
C VAL A 516 -12.80 -22.19 15.42
N VAL A 517 -11.70 -22.08 14.68
CA VAL A 517 -10.70 -23.14 14.52
C VAL A 517 -9.41 -22.69 15.21
N ALA A 518 -9.00 -23.40 16.26
CA ALA A 518 -7.75 -23.17 16.98
C ALA A 518 -6.78 -24.32 16.75
N SER A 519 -5.50 -24.00 16.62
CA SER A 519 -4.43 -24.98 16.36
C SER A 519 -3.09 -24.45 16.86
N ASP A 520 -2.18 -25.34 17.25
CA ASP A 520 -0.87 -24.95 17.80
C ASP A 520 0.13 -24.46 16.74
N THR A 521 -0.09 -24.75 15.46
CA THR A 521 0.81 -24.37 14.37
C THR A 521 0.05 -23.90 13.14
N ASN A 522 0.66 -23.02 12.33
CA ASN A 522 0.07 -22.52 11.08
C ASN A 522 -0.18 -23.65 10.06
N ALA A 523 0.65 -24.70 10.06
CA ALA A 523 0.45 -25.85 9.19
C ALA A 523 -0.78 -26.66 9.60
N ALA A 524 -0.95 -26.93 10.90
CA ALA A 524 -2.16 -27.60 11.40
C ALA A 524 -3.42 -26.74 11.18
N GLN A 525 -3.31 -25.41 11.30
CA GLN A 525 -4.40 -24.49 10.95
C GLN A 525 -4.82 -24.66 9.49
N ALA A 526 -3.85 -24.68 8.57
CA ALA A 526 -4.13 -24.81 7.14
C ALA A 526 -4.82 -26.13 6.80
N GLU A 527 -4.43 -27.23 7.45
CA GLU A 527 -5.11 -28.53 7.31
C GLU A 527 -6.55 -28.47 7.81
N ALA A 528 -6.77 -27.96 9.03
CA ALA A 528 -8.11 -27.89 9.62
C ALA A 528 -9.06 -26.99 8.84
N VAL A 529 -8.58 -25.85 8.33
CA VAL A 529 -9.37 -24.96 7.46
C VAL A 529 -9.71 -25.65 6.14
N ALA A 530 -8.76 -26.38 5.54
CA ALA A 530 -9.01 -27.09 4.29
C ALA A 530 -9.97 -28.29 4.50
N ASP A 531 -9.91 -28.99 5.65
CA ASP A 531 -10.87 -30.02 6.04
C ASP A 531 -12.28 -29.45 6.17
N GLU A 532 -12.41 -28.30 6.81
CA GLU A 532 -13.71 -27.63 6.98
C GLU A 532 -14.29 -27.16 5.64
N ILE A 533 -13.46 -26.56 4.78
CA ILE A 533 -13.89 -26.17 3.42
C ILE A 533 -14.36 -27.40 2.63
N ALA A 534 -13.59 -28.50 2.66
CA ALA A 534 -13.98 -29.73 1.98
C ALA A 534 -15.28 -30.31 2.55
N ARG A 535 -15.46 -30.29 3.88
CA ARG A 535 -16.69 -30.72 4.55
C ARG A 535 -17.90 -29.92 4.09
N LEU A 536 -17.81 -28.58 4.07
CA LEU A 536 -18.89 -27.70 3.62
C LEU A 536 -19.31 -27.98 2.17
N LEU A 537 -18.33 -28.21 1.29
CA LEU A 537 -18.55 -28.53 -0.12
C LEU A 537 -19.18 -29.93 -0.29
N ILE A 538 -18.74 -30.93 0.48
CA ILE A 538 -19.26 -32.32 0.41
C ILE A 538 -20.67 -32.41 0.97
N GLU A 539 -20.95 -31.74 2.10
CA GLU A 539 -22.29 -31.70 2.70
C GLU A 539 -23.29 -30.86 1.87
N GLY A 540 -22.78 -29.98 0.99
CA GLY A 540 -23.62 -29.17 0.11
C GLY A 540 -24.43 -28.13 0.87
N VAL A 541 -23.82 -27.46 1.86
CA VAL A 541 -24.46 -26.41 2.66
C VAL A 541 -25.10 -25.37 1.75
N THR A 542 -26.32 -24.93 2.06
CA THR A 542 -27.06 -24.02 1.18
C THR A 542 -26.64 -22.57 1.42
N VAL A 543 -26.26 -21.86 0.34
CA VAL A 543 -26.02 -20.42 0.32
C VAL A 543 -27.12 -19.70 -0.46
N ARG A 544 -27.36 -18.43 -0.14
CA ARG A 544 -28.30 -17.60 -0.89
C ARG A 544 -27.59 -16.97 -2.08
N ASP A 545 -28.05 -17.27 -3.29
CA ASP A 545 -27.52 -16.67 -4.51
C ASP A 545 -27.80 -15.16 -4.55
N ARG A 546 -26.78 -14.35 -4.78
CA ARG A 546 -26.87 -12.89 -4.75
C ARG A 546 -27.75 -12.32 -5.87
N GLN A 547 -27.72 -12.93 -7.06
CA GLN A 547 -28.39 -12.39 -8.24
C GLN A 547 -29.86 -12.78 -8.27
N THR A 548 -30.15 -14.03 -7.92
CA THR A 548 -31.50 -14.59 -8.00
C THR A 548 -32.23 -14.55 -6.66
N GLY A 549 -31.50 -14.45 -5.55
CA GLY A 549 -32.04 -14.51 -4.19
C GLY A 549 -32.45 -15.91 -3.74
N VAL A 550 -32.26 -16.93 -4.60
CA VAL A 550 -32.67 -18.32 -4.37
C VAL A 550 -31.58 -19.08 -3.62
N ARG A 551 -31.95 -20.04 -2.75
CA ARG A 551 -30.97 -20.91 -2.08
C ARG A 551 -30.45 -21.96 -3.06
N ARG A 552 -29.13 -22.14 -3.08
CA ARG A 552 -28.44 -23.18 -3.86
C ARG A 552 -27.32 -23.82 -3.03
N PRO A 553 -26.82 -25.01 -3.39
CA PRO A 553 -25.62 -25.58 -2.77
C PRO A 553 -24.42 -24.63 -2.91
N ILE A 554 -23.56 -24.63 -1.90
CA ILE A 554 -22.28 -23.92 -1.89
C ILE A 554 -21.36 -24.45 -2.99
N ALA A 555 -20.64 -23.54 -3.63
CA ALA A 555 -19.62 -23.83 -4.61
C ALA A 555 -18.27 -23.25 -4.16
N PRO A 556 -17.12 -23.76 -4.65
CA PRO A 556 -15.80 -23.20 -4.29
C PRO A 556 -15.70 -21.68 -4.48
N GLY A 557 -16.35 -21.13 -5.52
CA GLY A 557 -16.39 -19.68 -5.77
C GLY A 557 -17.08 -18.83 -4.70
N ASP A 558 -17.82 -19.45 -3.77
CA ASP A 558 -18.51 -18.76 -2.67
C ASP A 558 -17.64 -18.56 -1.42
N ILE A 559 -16.40 -19.07 -1.45
CA ILE A 559 -15.53 -19.13 -0.27
C ILE A 559 -14.35 -18.17 -0.45
N GLY A 560 -14.22 -17.23 0.48
CA GLY A 560 -13.05 -16.35 0.61
C GLY A 560 -12.15 -16.79 1.77
N LEU A 561 -10.84 -16.95 1.50
CA LEU A 561 -9.82 -17.19 2.51
C LEU A 561 -8.95 -15.94 2.67
N LEU A 562 -9.11 -15.25 3.81
CA LEU A 562 -8.55 -13.93 4.07
C LEU A 562 -7.33 -13.99 4.97
N PHE A 563 -6.26 -13.38 4.50
CA PHE A 563 -5.00 -13.24 5.23
C PHE A 563 -4.73 -11.77 5.59
N ARG A 564 -4.08 -11.53 6.73
CA ARG A 564 -3.53 -10.19 7.01
C ARG A 564 -2.35 -9.88 6.09
N THR A 565 -1.36 -10.77 6.06
CA THR A 565 -0.17 -10.69 5.21
C THR A 565 -0.10 -11.94 4.33
N ARG A 566 0.66 -11.88 3.23
CA ARG A 566 0.86 -13.04 2.34
C ARG A 566 1.75 -14.14 2.96
N GLU A 567 2.27 -13.96 4.16
CA GLU A 567 3.13 -14.97 4.76
C GLU A 567 2.37 -16.26 5.06
N GLY A 568 2.90 -17.40 4.59
CA GLY A 568 2.33 -18.71 4.88
C GLY A 568 1.11 -19.11 4.02
N HIS A 569 0.71 -18.30 3.02
CA HIS A 569 -0.39 -18.66 2.11
C HIS A 569 -0.18 -20.00 1.39
N THR A 570 1.07 -20.33 1.06
CA THR A 570 1.46 -21.59 0.39
C THR A 570 1.10 -22.85 1.18
N LEU A 571 0.99 -22.76 2.51
CA LEU A 571 0.52 -23.86 3.35
C LEU A 571 -0.95 -24.18 3.07
N PHE A 572 -1.78 -23.16 2.90
CA PHE A 572 -3.20 -23.29 2.60
C PHE A 572 -3.44 -23.78 1.17
N GLU A 573 -2.65 -23.27 0.20
CA GLU A 573 -2.66 -23.80 -1.17
C GLU A 573 -2.41 -25.31 -1.20
N SER A 574 -1.34 -25.73 -0.51
CA SER A 574 -0.96 -27.15 -0.43
C SER A 574 -2.05 -28.00 0.24
N ALA A 575 -2.69 -27.48 1.29
CA ALA A 575 -3.75 -28.17 2.02
C ALA A 575 -5.04 -28.31 1.20
N LEU A 576 -5.42 -27.27 0.44
CA LEU A 576 -6.57 -27.29 -0.47
C LEU A 576 -6.32 -28.23 -1.66
N ALA A 577 -5.12 -28.17 -2.24
CA ALA A 577 -4.71 -29.05 -3.35
C ALA A 577 -4.81 -30.53 -2.97
N ARG A 578 -4.36 -30.92 -1.76
CA ARG A 578 -4.46 -32.30 -1.26
C ARG A 578 -5.89 -32.82 -1.18
N ARG A 579 -6.87 -31.94 -0.99
CA ARG A 579 -8.31 -32.28 -0.90
C ARG A 579 -9.05 -32.13 -2.23
N GLY A 580 -8.34 -31.76 -3.30
CA GLY A 580 -8.93 -31.55 -4.62
C GLY A 580 -9.85 -30.31 -4.69
N VAL A 581 -9.71 -29.37 -3.76
CA VAL A 581 -10.51 -28.13 -3.76
C VAL A 581 -9.84 -27.12 -4.70
N PRO A 582 -10.54 -26.62 -5.73
CA PRO A 582 -9.97 -25.62 -6.63
C PRO A 582 -9.80 -24.29 -5.89
N PHE A 583 -8.64 -23.65 -6.06
CA PHE A 583 -8.32 -22.40 -5.39
C PHE A 583 -7.66 -21.42 -6.35
N TYR A 584 -7.76 -20.14 -6.02
CA TYR A 584 -7.21 -19.03 -6.79
C TYR A 584 -6.57 -18.02 -5.83
N VAL A 585 -5.29 -17.69 -6.05
CA VAL A 585 -4.58 -16.67 -5.27
C VAL A 585 -4.68 -15.32 -5.98
N TYR A 586 -5.33 -14.36 -5.34
CA TYR A 586 -5.48 -13.01 -5.86
C TYR A 586 -4.12 -12.30 -5.93
N LYS A 587 -3.69 -11.94 -7.15
CA LYS A 587 -2.34 -11.40 -7.44
C LYS A 587 -1.21 -12.34 -6.97
N GLY A 588 -1.39 -13.65 -7.14
CA GLY A 588 -0.44 -14.66 -6.65
C GLY A 588 0.72 -14.95 -7.61
N LEU A 589 1.90 -15.12 -7.01
CA LEU A 589 3.21 -15.58 -7.53
C LEU A 589 3.19 -16.87 -8.38
N GLY A 590 2.03 -17.52 -8.51
CA GLY A 590 1.89 -18.80 -9.16
C GLY A 590 1.94 -18.72 -10.69
N PHE A 591 1.69 -17.56 -11.29
CA PHE A 591 1.63 -17.44 -12.73
C PHE A 591 3.02 -17.56 -13.37
N PHE A 592 4.04 -16.81 -12.93
CA PHE A 592 5.40 -17.02 -13.45
C PHE A 592 6.06 -18.31 -12.93
N ALA A 593 5.56 -18.88 -11.82
CA ALA A 593 5.98 -20.18 -11.34
C ALA A 593 5.42 -21.36 -12.15
N ALA A 594 4.32 -21.17 -12.88
CA ALA A 594 3.68 -22.22 -13.66
C ALA A 594 4.61 -22.71 -14.78
N ASP A 595 4.66 -24.03 -14.96
CA ASP A 595 5.60 -24.66 -15.90
C ASP A 595 5.42 -24.10 -17.32
N GLU A 596 4.18 -23.82 -17.74
CA GLU A 596 3.90 -23.37 -19.11
C GLU A 596 4.31 -21.93 -19.37
N VAL A 597 4.38 -21.15 -18.30
CA VAL A 597 4.87 -19.78 -18.36
C VAL A 597 6.40 -19.81 -18.39
N LYS A 598 7.04 -20.66 -17.59
CA LYS A 598 8.49 -20.88 -17.62
C LYS A 598 8.98 -21.36 -18.98
N ASP A 599 8.25 -22.27 -19.63
CA ASP A 599 8.58 -22.77 -20.97
C ASP A 599 8.56 -21.63 -22.02
N VAL A 600 7.54 -20.75 -21.98
CA VAL A 600 7.46 -19.60 -22.88
C VAL A 600 8.55 -18.56 -22.57
N ILE A 601 8.86 -18.31 -21.30
CA ILE A 601 9.96 -17.41 -20.91
C ILE A 601 11.30 -17.98 -21.40
N ALA A 602 11.55 -19.29 -21.22
CA ALA A 602 12.77 -19.93 -21.71
C ALA A 602 12.94 -19.78 -23.23
N LEU A 603 11.85 -19.90 -23.99
CA LEU A 603 11.84 -19.63 -25.43
C LEU A 603 12.18 -18.17 -25.75
N VAL A 604 11.47 -17.21 -25.14
CA VAL A 604 11.69 -15.77 -25.38
C VAL A 604 13.12 -15.37 -25.01
N SER A 605 13.61 -15.82 -23.84
CA SER A 605 14.96 -15.53 -23.37
C SER A 605 16.02 -16.14 -24.29
N TYR A 606 15.84 -17.37 -24.78
CA TYR A 606 16.76 -17.96 -25.75
C TYR A 606 16.78 -17.18 -27.08
N LEU A 607 15.62 -16.85 -27.64
CA LEU A 607 15.56 -16.09 -28.89
C LEU A 607 16.16 -14.68 -28.74
N ALA A 608 16.12 -14.11 -27.53
CA ALA A 608 16.75 -12.84 -27.21
C ALA A 608 18.29 -12.89 -27.15
N ASP A 609 18.85 -14.00 -26.67
CA ASP A 609 20.30 -14.24 -26.64
C ASP A 609 20.63 -15.70 -26.96
N PRO A 610 20.71 -16.06 -28.26
CA PRO A 610 20.96 -17.43 -28.70
C PRO A 610 22.38 -17.93 -28.37
N GLY A 611 23.28 -17.03 -27.96
CA GLY A 611 24.66 -17.36 -27.57
C GLY A 611 24.79 -17.85 -26.12
N SER A 612 23.76 -17.66 -25.29
CA SER A 612 23.79 -18.04 -23.88
C SER A 612 23.55 -19.53 -23.67
N ASN A 613 24.55 -20.24 -23.16
CA ASN A 613 24.43 -21.67 -22.81
C ASN A 613 23.34 -21.94 -21.77
N LEU A 614 23.14 -21.01 -20.83
CA LEU A 614 22.11 -21.14 -19.80
C LEU A 614 20.71 -21.06 -20.41
N ARG A 615 20.47 -20.07 -21.29
CA ARG A 615 19.17 -19.89 -21.96
C ARG A 615 18.89 -21.02 -22.95
N ALA A 616 19.92 -21.49 -23.66
CA ALA A 616 19.84 -22.68 -24.52
C ALA A 616 19.47 -23.94 -23.72
N ALA A 617 20.11 -24.16 -22.56
CA ALA A 617 19.78 -25.28 -21.68
C ALA A 617 18.34 -25.20 -21.14
N ALA A 618 17.87 -24.01 -20.78
CA ALA A 618 16.50 -23.79 -20.33
C ALA A 618 15.48 -24.14 -21.43
N LEU A 619 15.69 -23.70 -22.67
CA LEU A 619 14.85 -24.06 -23.82
C LEU A 619 14.88 -25.56 -24.09
N LEU A 620 16.06 -26.18 -24.13
CA LEU A 620 16.19 -27.61 -24.41
C LEU A 620 15.53 -28.48 -23.33
N ARG A 621 15.56 -28.05 -22.06
CA ARG A 621 14.90 -28.73 -20.94
C ARG A 621 13.38 -28.51 -20.89
N SER A 622 12.88 -27.45 -21.52
CA SER A 622 11.46 -27.07 -21.53
C SER A 622 10.59 -28.17 -22.14
N ARG A 623 9.27 -28.12 -21.91
CA ARG A 623 8.33 -29.05 -22.55
C ARG A 623 8.16 -28.84 -24.05
N ILE A 624 8.77 -27.79 -24.62
CA ILE A 624 8.83 -27.56 -26.08
C ILE A 624 9.77 -28.59 -26.73
N VAL A 625 10.86 -28.97 -26.06
CA VAL A 625 11.92 -29.85 -26.63
C VAL A 625 12.09 -31.16 -25.84
N ARG A 626 12.09 -31.11 -24.51
CA ARG A 626 12.24 -32.25 -23.58
C ARG A 626 13.55 -33.01 -23.70
N LEU A 627 14.67 -32.31 -23.81
CA LEU A 627 15.99 -32.93 -23.74
C LEU A 627 16.31 -33.36 -22.30
N SER A 628 16.89 -34.54 -22.12
CA SER A 628 17.25 -35.05 -20.78
C SER A 628 18.40 -34.26 -20.12
N ASP A 629 18.45 -34.27 -18.78
CA ASP A 629 19.56 -33.66 -18.03
C ASP A 629 20.92 -34.33 -18.35
N GLU A 630 20.91 -35.63 -18.72
CA GLU A 630 22.11 -36.35 -19.17
C GLU A 630 22.61 -35.82 -20.52
N ALA A 631 21.70 -35.60 -21.48
CA ALA A 631 22.03 -35.00 -22.75
C ALA A 631 22.56 -33.57 -22.60
N LEU A 632 21.93 -32.74 -21.76
CA LEU A 632 22.41 -31.39 -21.45
C LEU A 632 23.84 -31.39 -20.89
N LYS A 633 24.14 -32.35 -20.00
CA LYS A 633 25.48 -32.53 -19.44
C LYS A 633 26.52 -32.89 -20.52
N LEU A 634 26.15 -33.71 -21.50
CA LEU A 634 27.02 -34.10 -22.62
C LEU A 634 27.22 -32.97 -23.65
N LEU A 635 26.27 -32.04 -23.74
CA LEU A 635 26.38 -30.85 -24.60
C LEU A 635 27.17 -29.72 -23.94
N ALA A 636 27.28 -29.70 -22.61
CA ALA A 636 28.05 -28.71 -21.87
C ALA A 636 29.57 -28.83 -22.14
N PRO A 637 30.31 -27.71 -22.20
CA PRO A 637 29.87 -26.32 -22.00
C PRO A 637 29.31 -25.65 -23.28
N GLY A 638 29.25 -26.34 -24.43
CA GLY A 638 28.91 -25.76 -25.74
C GLY A 638 27.44 -25.90 -26.15
N ILE A 639 26.49 -25.78 -25.22
CA ILE A 639 25.06 -26.05 -25.45
C ILE A 639 24.46 -25.10 -26.50
N ALA A 640 24.76 -23.80 -26.43
CA ALA A 640 24.28 -22.81 -27.40
C ALA A 640 24.87 -23.09 -28.79
N ALA A 641 26.17 -23.39 -28.86
CA ALA A 641 26.84 -23.76 -30.11
C ALA A 641 26.26 -25.06 -30.71
N ALA A 642 25.80 -25.98 -29.86
CA ALA A 642 25.11 -27.20 -30.28
C ALA A 642 23.73 -26.94 -30.89
N LEU A 643 23.20 -25.72 -30.88
CA LEU A 643 21.99 -25.35 -31.62
C LEU A 643 22.28 -24.54 -32.89
N THR A 644 23.30 -23.69 -32.85
CA THR A 644 23.54 -22.66 -33.89
C THR A 644 24.68 -22.99 -34.86
N SER A 645 25.60 -23.91 -34.51
CA SER A 645 26.72 -24.28 -35.39
C SER A 645 26.23 -25.03 -36.62
N ALA A 646 26.87 -24.84 -37.77
CA ALA A 646 26.51 -25.55 -39.01
C ALA A 646 26.67 -27.07 -38.89
N GLU A 647 27.72 -27.53 -38.19
CA GLU A 647 27.96 -28.95 -37.93
C GLU A 647 27.29 -29.40 -36.62
N PRO A 648 26.78 -30.64 -36.55
CA PRO A 648 26.27 -31.22 -35.31
C PRO A 648 27.40 -31.35 -34.26
N PRO A 649 27.07 -31.28 -32.96
CA PRO A 649 28.07 -31.40 -31.91
C PRO A 649 28.74 -32.78 -31.94
N SER A 650 30.04 -32.84 -31.62
CA SER A 650 30.77 -34.11 -31.55
C SER A 650 30.21 -35.09 -30.51
N SER A 651 29.51 -34.58 -29.49
CA SER A 651 28.80 -35.38 -28.49
C SER A 651 27.49 -36.00 -28.98
N LEU A 652 27.02 -35.68 -30.19
CA LEU A 652 25.77 -36.23 -30.76
C LEU A 652 25.74 -37.77 -30.76
N ALA A 653 26.88 -38.41 -31.03
CA ALA A 653 26.98 -39.87 -31.06
C ALA A 653 26.84 -40.53 -29.67
N GLY A 654 27.11 -39.77 -28.60
CA GLY A 654 26.99 -40.23 -27.22
C GLY A 654 25.62 -39.98 -26.59
N LEU A 655 24.69 -39.32 -27.29
CA LEU A 655 23.35 -39.05 -26.79
C LEU A 655 22.44 -40.30 -26.91
N PRO A 656 21.48 -40.47 -25.98
CA PRO A 656 20.37 -41.41 -26.16
C PRO A 656 19.65 -41.17 -27.51
N ALA A 657 19.14 -42.22 -28.13
CA ALA A 657 18.52 -42.13 -29.47
C ALA A 657 17.41 -41.06 -29.53
N ASP A 658 16.51 -41.04 -28.54
CA ASP A 658 15.42 -40.07 -28.47
C ASP A 658 15.92 -38.62 -28.30
N ASP A 659 16.93 -38.40 -27.46
CA ASP A 659 17.51 -37.07 -27.25
C ASP A 659 18.28 -36.60 -28.49
N ARG A 660 18.95 -37.52 -29.19
CA ARG A 660 19.62 -37.23 -30.45
C ARG A 660 18.62 -36.78 -31.51
N ASP A 661 17.50 -37.47 -31.64
CA ASP A 661 16.47 -37.15 -32.63
C ASP A 661 15.79 -35.81 -32.29
N ARG A 662 15.50 -35.55 -31.00
CA ARG A 662 15.01 -34.25 -30.52
C ARG A 662 16.00 -33.12 -30.78
N LEU A 663 17.29 -33.34 -30.53
CA LEU A 663 18.34 -32.34 -30.76
C LEU A 663 18.46 -31.99 -32.24
N LEU A 664 18.39 -32.97 -33.14
CA LEU A 664 18.43 -32.71 -34.59
C LEU A 664 17.20 -31.93 -35.03
N LEU A 665 16.00 -32.32 -34.58
CA LEU A 665 14.77 -31.62 -34.91
C LEU A 665 14.78 -30.16 -34.45
N VAL A 666 15.22 -29.88 -33.22
CA VAL A 666 15.27 -28.50 -32.72
C VAL A 666 16.36 -27.69 -33.43
N ARG A 667 17.51 -28.28 -33.79
CA ARG A 667 18.55 -27.61 -34.59
C ARG A 667 18.02 -27.14 -35.94
N ASP A 668 17.23 -27.98 -36.61
CA ASP A 668 16.62 -27.63 -37.91
C ASP A 668 15.58 -26.50 -37.77
N SER A 669 14.83 -26.50 -36.67
CA SER A 669 13.79 -25.48 -36.39
C SER A 669 14.35 -24.15 -35.88
N VAL A 670 15.40 -24.15 -35.05
CA VAL A 670 15.97 -22.95 -34.42
C VAL A 670 16.43 -21.93 -35.44
N GLY A 671 17.04 -22.37 -36.55
CA GLY A 671 17.45 -21.47 -37.62
C GLY A 671 16.26 -20.69 -38.21
N ALA A 672 15.12 -21.35 -38.41
CA ALA A 672 13.89 -20.71 -38.88
C ALA A 672 13.29 -19.79 -37.81
N TRP A 673 13.29 -20.20 -36.54
CA TRP A 673 12.78 -19.39 -35.43
C TRP A 673 13.58 -18.09 -35.24
N LEU A 674 14.91 -18.15 -35.34
CA LEU A 674 15.78 -16.97 -35.28
C LEU A 674 15.57 -16.04 -36.48
N ALA A 675 15.32 -16.60 -37.68
CA ALA A 675 15.06 -15.78 -38.86
C ALA A 675 13.73 -15.00 -38.76
N ILE A 676 12.69 -15.59 -38.17
CA ILE A 676 11.39 -14.90 -37.98
C ILE A 676 11.37 -13.99 -36.76
N ALA A 677 12.26 -14.20 -35.79
CA ALA A 677 12.36 -13.40 -34.57
C ALA A 677 12.57 -11.90 -34.84
N ASP A 678 13.30 -11.56 -35.91
CA ASP A 678 13.56 -10.18 -36.35
C ASP A 678 12.53 -9.65 -37.35
N GLN A 679 11.59 -10.48 -37.82
CA GLN A 679 10.63 -10.14 -38.87
C GLN A 679 9.19 -10.06 -38.37
N LEU A 680 8.87 -10.79 -37.31
CA LEU A 680 7.53 -10.87 -36.74
C LEU A 680 7.47 -10.28 -35.33
N PRO A 681 6.31 -9.75 -34.92
CA PRO A 681 6.11 -9.37 -33.54
C PRO A 681 6.33 -10.57 -32.60
N PRO A 682 7.05 -10.42 -31.46
CA PRO A 682 7.29 -11.48 -30.47
C PRO A 682 6.13 -12.43 -30.12
N ALA A 683 4.91 -11.91 -29.92
CA ALA A 683 3.72 -12.74 -29.65
C ALA A 683 3.39 -13.70 -30.80
N GLU A 684 3.60 -13.29 -32.05
CA GLU A 684 3.39 -14.12 -33.23
C GLU A 684 4.50 -15.16 -33.38
N VAL A 685 5.74 -14.80 -33.04
CA VAL A 685 6.87 -15.74 -32.99
C VAL A 685 6.58 -16.85 -31.99
N VAL A 686 6.14 -16.50 -30.77
CA VAL A 686 5.76 -17.49 -29.75
C VAL A 686 4.59 -18.37 -30.23
N ASP A 687 3.52 -17.77 -30.77
CA ASP A 687 2.38 -18.53 -31.30
C ASP A 687 2.83 -19.52 -32.40
N ARG A 688 3.76 -19.10 -33.27
CA ARG A 688 4.30 -19.92 -34.35
C ARG A 688 5.12 -21.10 -33.83
N VAL A 689 6.07 -20.85 -32.92
CA VAL A 689 6.91 -21.90 -32.32
C VAL A 689 6.04 -22.93 -31.59
N LEU A 690 5.08 -22.48 -30.79
CA LEU A 690 4.19 -23.37 -30.07
C LEU A 690 3.33 -24.21 -31.03
N ALA A 691 2.86 -23.64 -32.14
CA ALA A 691 2.07 -24.35 -33.15
C ALA A 691 2.89 -25.35 -33.99
N GLU A 692 4.17 -25.09 -34.22
CA GLU A 692 5.09 -26.01 -34.93
C GLU A 692 5.59 -27.14 -34.04
N SER A 693 5.48 -26.99 -32.72
CA SER A 693 5.86 -28.01 -31.73
C SER A 693 4.70 -28.93 -31.34
N ALA A 694 5.02 -30.03 -30.67
CA ALA A 694 4.02 -30.92 -30.05
C ALA A 694 3.49 -30.38 -28.69
N TYR A 695 3.77 -29.12 -28.35
CA TYR A 695 3.53 -28.56 -27.01
C TYR A 695 2.06 -28.61 -26.58
N ALA A 696 1.12 -28.44 -27.51
CA ALA A 696 -0.31 -28.55 -27.21
C ALA A 696 -0.74 -29.94 -26.70
N VAL A 697 -0.03 -30.99 -27.12
CA VAL A 697 -0.24 -32.37 -26.66
C VAL A 697 0.40 -32.57 -25.29
N GLU A 698 1.59 -32.01 -25.07
CA GLU A 698 2.37 -32.12 -23.82
C GLU A 698 1.66 -31.50 -22.61
N ILE A 699 0.95 -30.38 -22.81
CA ILE A 699 0.17 -29.74 -21.73
C ILE A 699 -1.19 -30.43 -21.48
N GLY A 700 -1.48 -31.55 -22.15
CA GLY A 700 -2.71 -32.32 -21.98
C GLY A 700 -2.88 -32.93 -20.58
N GLY A 701 -4.14 -33.20 -20.19
CA GLY A 701 -4.47 -33.85 -18.91
C GLY A 701 -5.31 -32.97 -17.98
N ALA A 702 -5.30 -33.30 -16.67
CA ALA A 702 -6.14 -32.64 -15.66
C ALA A 702 -5.88 -31.13 -15.50
N GLY A 703 -4.71 -30.63 -15.92
CA GLY A 703 -4.32 -29.22 -15.86
C GLY A 703 -4.48 -28.43 -17.19
N PHE A 704 -4.96 -29.04 -18.27
CA PHE A 704 -4.96 -28.44 -19.61
C PHE A 704 -5.72 -27.10 -19.67
N ALA A 705 -6.88 -27.02 -19.01
CA ALA A 705 -7.70 -25.80 -19.00
C ALA A 705 -6.94 -24.62 -18.36
N GLN A 706 -6.24 -24.87 -17.25
CA GLN A 706 -5.46 -23.86 -16.54
C GLN A 706 -4.23 -23.44 -17.36
N ALA A 707 -3.50 -24.41 -17.94
CA ALA A 707 -2.35 -24.14 -18.79
C ALA A 707 -2.72 -23.29 -20.01
N ARG A 708 -3.87 -23.56 -20.65
CA ARG A 708 -4.37 -22.76 -21.77
C ARG A 708 -4.67 -21.31 -21.38
N GLU A 709 -5.28 -21.08 -20.22
CA GLU A 709 -5.52 -19.72 -19.73
C GLU A 709 -4.21 -19.02 -19.36
N ASN A 710 -3.25 -19.73 -18.77
CA ASN A 710 -1.93 -19.16 -18.48
C ASN A 710 -1.18 -18.77 -19.76
N LEU A 711 -1.16 -19.61 -20.80
CA LEU A 711 -0.58 -19.27 -22.10
C LEU A 711 -1.27 -18.05 -22.74
N LYS A 712 -2.60 -17.98 -22.67
CA LYS A 712 -3.37 -16.82 -23.15
C LYS A 712 -2.99 -15.54 -22.41
N LYS A 713 -2.76 -15.61 -21.10
CA LYS A 713 -2.29 -14.47 -20.27
C LYS A 713 -0.87 -14.05 -20.67
N VAL A 714 0.10 -14.97 -20.79
CA VAL A 714 1.48 -14.64 -21.18
C VAL A 714 1.47 -13.96 -22.55
N ARG A 715 0.73 -14.51 -23.51
CA ARG A 715 0.55 -13.88 -24.83
C ARG A 715 -0.06 -12.49 -24.74
N GLY A 716 -1.08 -12.31 -23.89
CA GLY A 716 -1.69 -11.01 -23.63
C GLY A 716 -0.70 -10.00 -23.06
N LEU A 717 0.18 -10.44 -22.16
CA LEU A 717 1.26 -9.62 -21.58
C LEU A 717 2.26 -9.20 -22.67
N ILE A 718 2.76 -10.14 -23.48
CA ILE A 718 3.66 -9.85 -24.60
C ILE A 718 3.00 -8.82 -25.55
N ARG A 719 1.72 -9.01 -25.91
CA ARG A 719 0.97 -8.07 -26.77
C ARG A 719 0.83 -6.67 -26.17
N ARG A 720 0.58 -6.56 -24.87
CA ARG A 720 0.51 -5.25 -24.21
C ARG A 720 1.84 -4.51 -24.29
N ILE A 721 2.95 -5.22 -24.11
CA ILE A 721 4.29 -4.64 -24.20
C ILE A 721 4.59 -4.22 -25.65
N GLN A 722 4.26 -5.08 -26.62
CA GLN A 722 4.40 -4.77 -28.05
C GLN A 722 3.62 -3.52 -28.46
N ASN A 723 2.39 -3.38 -27.99
CA ASN A 723 1.52 -2.25 -28.37
C ASN A 723 1.95 -0.91 -27.74
N ARG A 724 2.87 -0.92 -26.77
CA ARG A 724 3.38 0.27 -26.07
C ARG A 724 4.66 0.86 -26.69
N GLY A 725 5.26 0.24 -27.72
CA GLY A 725 6.42 0.79 -28.43
C GLY A 725 7.33 -0.26 -29.07
N TYR A 726 8.61 0.10 -29.30
CA TYR A 726 9.63 -0.79 -29.88
C TYR A 726 9.99 -1.95 -28.93
N ALA A 727 9.20 -3.02 -28.95
CA ALA A 727 9.45 -4.24 -28.20
C ALA A 727 10.34 -5.20 -28.99
N THR A 728 11.59 -5.35 -28.58
CA THR A 728 12.48 -6.42 -29.04
C THR A 728 12.38 -7.62 -28.12
N LEU A 729 12.78 -8.81 -28.59
CA LEU A 729 12.88 -10.01 -27.73
C LEU A 729 13.83 -9.79 -26.55
N GLY A 730 14.93 -9.03 -26.74
CA GLY A 730 15.83 -8.60 -25.66
C GLY A 730 15.10 -7.89 -24.53
N ARG A 731 14.33 -6.84 -24.84
CA ARG A 731 13.56 -6.08 -23.84
C ARG A 731 12.50 -6.94 -23.15
N LEU A 732 11.88 -7.87 -23.87
CA LEU A 732 10.91 -8.80 -23.30
C LEU A 732 11.57 -9.79 -22.33
N ALA A 733 12.76 -10.31 -22.68
CA ALA A 733 13.52 -11.20 -21.82
C ALA A 733 13.94 -10.48 -20.53
N ASP A 734 14.51 -9.27 -20.64
CA ASP A 734 14.88 -8.47 -19.48
C ASP A 734 13.66 -8.18 -18.58
N TYR A 735 12.53 -7.84 -19.20
CA TYR A 735 11.26 -7.62 -18.49
C TYR A 735 10.77 -8.87 -17.74
N PHE A 736 10.86 -10.06 -18.36
CA PHE A 736 10.51 -11.30 -17.68
C PHE A 736 11.47 -11.65 -16.55
N ASP A 737 12.78 -11.48 -16.76
CA ASP A 737 13.80 -11.70 -15.72
C ASP A 737 13.54 -10.80 -14.50
N GLU A 738 13.17 -9.52 -14.73
CA GLU A 738 12.78 -8.56 -13.69
C GLU A 738 11.47 -8.96 -12.99
N LEU A 739 10.44 -9.38 -13.72
CA LEU A 739 9.18 -9.82 -13.12
C LEU A 739 9.33 -11.08 -12.26
N VAL A 740 10.15 -12.03 -12.71
CA VAL A 740 10.48 -13.25 -11.96
C VAL A 740 11.31 -12.91 -10.71
N ALA A 741 12.23 -11.94 -10.80
CA ALA A 741 13.06 -11.50 -9.68
C ALA A 741 12.30 -10.62 -8.66
N GLY A 742 11.40 -9.77 -9.13
CA GLY A 742 10.67 -8.77 -8.33
C GLY A 742 9.47 -9.32 -7.57
N GLY A 743 8.95 -10.50 -7.95
CA GLY A 743 7.84 -11.16 -7.26
C GLY A 743 6.52 -10.38 -7.25
N ASP A 744 6.42 -9.30 -8.03
CA ASP A 744 5.24 -8.43 -8.09
C ASP A 744 4.55 -8.57 -9.45
N GLU A 745 3.44 -9.29 -9.45
CA GLU A 745 2.71 -9.68 -10.65
C GLU A 745 1.36 -8.95 -10.70
N SER A 746 1.30 -7.81 -11.39
CA SER A 746 0.06 -7.08 -11.60
C SER A 746 -0.51 -7.33 -13.00
N ASN A 747 -1.84 -7.42 -13.05
CA ASN A 747 -2.68 -7.46 -14.26
C ASN A 747 -2.87 -8.83 -14.95
N ALA A 748 -3.56 -9.72 -14.23
CA ALA A 748 -4.70 -10.43 -14.80
C ALA A 748 -5.76 -10.67 -13.72
N ILE A 749 -6.76 -9.78 -13.62
CA ILE A 749 -8.05 -10.14 -13.02
C ILE A 749 -8.66 -11.18 -13.96
N ILE A 750 -8.67 -12.43 -13.55
CA ILE A 750 -9.61 -13.40 -14.11
C ILE A 750 -10.56 -13.74 -12.97
N ASP A 751 -11.87 -13.57 -13.24
CA ASP A 751 -12.89 -14.32 -12.52
C ASP A 751 -12.56 -15.80 -12.73
N ALA A 752 -11.82 -16.40 -11.80
CA ALA A 752 -11.80 -17.84 -11.68
C ALA A 752 -13.23 -18.22 -11.28
N ALA A 753 -14.07 -18.39 -12.30
CA ALA A 753 -15.43 -18.85 -12.13
C ALA A 753 -15.30 -20.25 -11.51
N ASP A 754 -15.55 -20.31 -10.21
CA ASP A 754 -15.63 -21.52 -9.38
C ASP A 754 -14.34 -22.02 -8.69
N ALA A 755 -13.64 -21.14 -7.96
CA ALA A 755 -12.52 -21.50 -7.08
C ALA A 755 -12.50 -20.72 -5.76
N VAL A 756 -11.98 -21.33 -4.68
CA VAL A 756 -11.77 -20.68 -3.38
C VAL A 756 -10.80 -19.52 -3.55
N SER A 757 -11.20 -18.31 -3.14
CA SER A 757 -10.41 -17.11 -3.36
C SER A 757 -9.48 -16.80 -2.18
N LEU A 758 -8.17 -16.94 -2.39
CA LEU A 758 -7.12 -16.63 -1.41
C LEU A 758 -6.64 -15.19 -1.61
N MET A 759 -6.83 -14.33 -0.61
CA MET A 759 -6.46 -12.92 -0.74
C MET A 759 -6.16 -12.25 0.60
N THR A 760 -5.50 -11.09 0.55
CA THR A 760 -5.34 -10.27 1.75
C THR A 760 -6.64 -9.54 2.08
N VAL A 761 -6.85 -9.17 3.35
CA VAL A 761 -8.02 -8.36 3.78
C VAL A 761 -8.11 -7.05 2.96
N HIS A 762 -6.96 -6.42 2.67
CA HIS A 762 -6.89 -5.24 1.79
C HIS A 762 -7.48 -5.51 0.40
N ALA A 763 -7.17 -6.66 -0.20
CA ALA A 763 -7.67 -7.03 -1.52
C ALA A 763 -9.16 -7.46 -1.49
N ALA A 764 -9.65 -7.92 -0.34
CA ALA A 764 -11.05 -8.30 -0.14
C ALA A 764 -11.99 -7.11 0.07
N LYS A 765 -11.46 -5.92 0.39
CA LYS A 765 -12.28 -4.74 0.68
C LYS A 765 -13.24 -4.43 -0.49
N GLY A 766 -14.53 -4.34 -0.16
CA GLY A 766 -15.62 -4.10 -1.11
C GLY A 766 -16.17 -5.37 -1.79
N LEU A 767 -15.47 -6.51 -1.69
CA LEU A 767 -15.99 -7.82 -2.08
C LEU A 767 -16.92 -8.38 -0.99
N GLU A 768 -17.65 -9.43 -1.34
CA GLU A 768 -18.49 -10.18 -0.41
C GLU A 768 -18.47 -11.65 -0.82
N PHE A 769 -18.45 -12.53 0.17
CA PHE A 769 -18.49 -13.97 0.00
C PHE A 769 -19.58 -14.54 0.91
N PRO A 770 -20.34 -15.54 0.45
CA PRO A 770 -21.25 -16.27 1.33
C PRO A 770 -20.55 -16.91 2.53
N VAL A 771 -19.31 -17.41 2.36
CA VAL A 771 -18.49 -17.98 3.45
C VAL A 771 -17.10 -17.35 3.44
N VAL A 772 -16.64 -16.92 4.62
CA VAL A 772 -15.33 -16.28 4.81
C VAL A 772 -14.56 -16.99 5.92
N PHE A 773 -13.30 -17.32 5.64
CA PHE A 773 -12.34 -17.79 6.63
C PHE A 773 -11.30 -16.69 6.86
N VAL A 774 -11.16 -16.23 8.10
CA VAL A 774 -10.08 -15.30 8.50
C VAL A 774 -9.02 -16.08 9.25
N VAL A 775 -7.81 -16.18 8.69
CA VAL A 775 -6.75 -17.08 9.20
C VAL A 775 -5.53 -16.32 9.73
N ASN A 776 -4.65 -17.02 10.46
CA ASN A 776 -3.45 -16.47 11.08
C ASN A 776 -3.69 -15.28 12.05
N LEU A 777 -4.82 -15.27 12.76
CA LEU A 777 -5.19 -14.21 13.72
C LEU A 777 -4.21 -14.03 14.90
N GLY A 778 -3.39 -15.05 15.21
CA GLY A 778 -2.45 -15.02 16.34
C GLY A 778 -1.17 -14.20 16.11
N LYS A 779 -0.91 -13.71 14.89
CA LYS A 779 0.24 -12.85 14.60
C LYS A 779 -0.10 -11.38 14.88
N GLY A 780 0.67 -10.74 15.77
CA GLY A 780 0.57 -9.31 16.06
C GLY A 780 1.02 -8.41 14.90
N SER A 781 0.83 -7.09 15.07
CA SER A 781 1.43 -6.06 14.20
C SER A 781 2.93 -5.96 14.50
N GLY A 782 3.77 -6.08 13.47
CA GLY A 782 5.22 -5.99 13.64
C GLY A 782 5.95 -6.14 12.31
N GLY A 783 6.07 -5.04 11.57
CA GLY A 783 7.02 -4.93 10.45
C GLY A 783 8.40 -4.52 10.95
N GLY A 784 9.45 -4.80 10.17
CA GLY A 784 10.76 -4.19 10.42
C GLY A 784 10.66 -2.67 10.23
N ARG A 785 11.22 -1.89 11.16
CA ARG A 785 11.24 -0.43 11.06
C ARG A 785 12.16 0.00 9.91
N ASP A 786 11.71 0.93 9.08
CA ASP A 786 12.54 1.50 8.00
C ASP A 786 13.65 2.38 8.56
N ASP A 787 14.82 2.39 7.95
CA ASP A 787 15.99 3.14 8.46
C ASP A 787 15.82 4.67 8.36
N ILE A 788 14.95 5.15 7.46
CA ILE A 788 14.63 6.58 7.33
C ILE A 788 13.12 6.72 7.46
N ARG A 789 12.68 7.38 8.53
CA ARG A 789 11.26 7.57 8.86
C ARG A 789 10.95 9.05 8.87
N VAL A 790 10.01 9.46 8.04
CA VAL A 790 9.52 10.83 7.96
C VAL A 790 8.03 10.81 8.18
N VAL A 791 7.57 11.45 9.26
CA VAL A 791 6.16 11.55 9.60
C VAL A 791 5.75 13.01 9.48
N ALA A 792 4.77 13.27 8.62
CA ALA A 792 4.13 14.58 8.57
C ALA A 792 3.16 14.76 9.74
N PRO A 793 2.99 16.00 10.22
CA PRO A 793 1.97 16.30 11.24
C PRO A 793 0.58 15.97 10.67
N PRO A 794 -0.44 15.62 11.48
CA PRO A 794 -1.82 15.33 11.01
C PRO A 794 -2.42 16.44 10.12
N TYR A 795 -3.39 16.13 9.25
CA TYR A 795 -4.10 17.16 8.48
C TYR A 795 -4.79 18.14 9.44
N GLN A 796 -4.64 19.44 9.19
CA GLN A 796 -5.29 20.50 9.96
C GLN A 796 -6.08 21.40 9.01
N ASP A 797 -7.28 21.79 9.44
CA ASP A 797 -7.98 22.91 8.83
C ASP A 797 -7.24 24.20 9.19
N GLU A 798 -7.04 25.08 8.21
CA GLU A 798 -6.23 26.30 8.30
C GLU A 798 -6.72 27.28 9.40
N ASP A 799 -7.93 27.08 9.95
CA ASP A 799 -8.62 27.98 10.89
C ASP A 799 -8.63 27.52 12.38
N GLN A 800 -7.90 26.46 12.78
CA GLN A 800 -7.88 25.99 14.18
C GLN A 800 -6.67 26.51 14.99
N GLU A 801 -6.91 27.39 15.98
CA GLU A 801 -5.96 27.64 17.08
C GLU A 801 -6.04 26.51 18.13
N LEU A 802 -4.89 25.98 18.58
CA LEU A 802 -4.80 24.81 19.46
C LEU A 802 -3.82 25.02 20.64
N GLY A 803 -4.05 24.30 21.74
CA GLY A 803 -3.28 24.37 23.00
C GLY A 803 -1.99 23.52 23.05
N GLU A 804 -1.15 23.77 24.07
CA GLU A 804 0.27 23.37 24.16
C GLU A 804 0.56 21.85 24.16
N ALA A 805 -0.30 21.01 24.76
CA ALA A 805 -0.06 19.55 24.82
C ALA A 805 -0.18 18.86 23.44
N SER A 806 -0.99 19.42 22.55
CA SER A 806 -1.18 18.92 21.18
C SER A 806 0.02 19.26 20.28
N ALA A 807 0.80 20.30 20.62
CA ALA A 807 1.87 20.82 19.76
C ALA A 807 3.07 19.86 19.56
N THR A 808 3.32 18.96 20.52
CA THR A 808 4.49 18.05 20.49
C THR A 808 4.26 16.81 19.61
N LEU A 809 3.02 16.27 19.59
CA LEU A 809 2.61 15.19 18.68
C LEU A 809 2.23 15.70 17.27
N MET A 810 2.05 17.02 17.12
CA MET A 810 1.65 17.69 15.88
C MET A 810 2.80 18.38 15.13
N SER A 811 4.06 18.09 15.48
CA SER A 811 5.22 18.57 14.72
C SER A 811 5.71 17.48 13.75
N PRO A 812 6.21 17.83 12.56
CA PRO A 812 6.87 16.86 11.70
C PRO A 812 8.01 16.20 12.47
N SER A 813 8.21 14.91 12.25
CA SER A 813 9.32 14.16 12.82
C SER A 813 10.09 13.45 11.73
N VAL A 814 11.39 13.37 11.97
CA VAL A 814 12.34 12.69 11.11
C VAL A 814 13.21 11.86 12.04
N SER A 815 13.33 10.58 11.73
CA SER A 815 14.15 9.65 12.46
C SER A 815 15.03 8.87 11.49
N VAL A 816 16.33 8.85 11.76
CA VAL A 816 17.32 8.16 10.94
C VAL A 816 18.05 7.12 11.79
N SER A 817 18.19 5.91 11.25
CA SER A 817 18.77 4.74 11.92
C SER A 817 18.06 4.45 13.25
N ASP A 818 18.83 4.41 14.34
CA ASP A 818 18.41 3.98 15.67
C ASP A 818 17.76 5.12 16.48
N HIS A 819 17.64 6.33 15.91
CA HIS A 819 16.94 7.42 16.58
C HIS A 819 15.44 7.14 16.64
N GLU A 820 14.88 7.18 17.84
CA GLU A 820 13.44 7.06 18.06
C GLU A 820 12.86 8.39 18.53
N SER A 821 11.91 8.89 17.76
CA SER A 821 11.08 10.04 18.09
C SER A 821 9.81 9.61 18.82
N ALA A 822 9.08 10.57 19.39
CA ALA A 822 7.74 10.30 19.92
C ALA A 822 6.78 9.84 18.81
N SER A 823 6.97 10.29 17.56
CA SER A 823 6.15 9.88 16.43
C SER A 823 6.41 8.45 15.97
N ASP A 824 7.61 7.90 16.20
CA ASP A 824 7.89 6.49 15.87
C ASP A 824 7.08 5.57 16.79
N ARG A 825 6.95 5.94 18.07
CA ARG A 825 6.07 5.26 19.03
C ARG A 825 4.60 5.42 18.66
N ASP A 826 4.19 6.63 18.26
CA ASP A 826 2.84 6.91 17.75
C ASP A 826 2.49 6.12 16.47
N SER A 827 3.48 5.77 15.65
CA SER A 827 3.28 4.94 14.46
C SER A 827 2.86 3.52 14.81
N GLU A 828 3.39 2.96 15.90
CA GLU A 828 2.99 1.62 16.38
C GLU A 828 1.54 1.66 16.88
N ASP A 829 1.16 2.72 17.59
CA ASP A 829 -0.23 2.94 18.02
C ASP A 829 -1.17 3.10 16.81
N LYS A 830 -0.75 3.83 15.77
CA LYS A 830 -1.49 3.96 14.51
C LYS A 830 -1.70 2.61 13.81
N ASP A 831 -0.65 1.80 13.71
CA ASP A 831 -0.71 0.46 13.14
C ASP A 831 -1.66 -0.43 13.95
N HIS A 832 -1.73 -0.24 15.27
CA HIS A 832 -2.68 -0.93 16.13
C HIS A 832 -4.13 -0.50 15.84
N GLU A 833 -4.40 0.79 15.68
CA GLU A 833 -5.71 1.30 15.29
C GLU A 833 -6.12 0.87 13.86
N GLU A 834 -5.19 0.82 12.91
CA GLU A 834 -5.43 0.26 11.58
C GLU A 834 -5.67 -1.26 11.64
N THR A 835 -5.02 -1.98 12.55
CA THR A 835 -5.29 -3.40 12.80
C THR A 835 -6.74 -3.65 13.24
N LYS A 836 -7.29 -2.79 14.11
CA LYS A 836 -8.70 -2.85 14.52
C LYS A 836 -9.64 -2.67 13.33
N ARG A 837 -9.33 -1.71 12.43
CA ARG A 837 -10.07 -1.49 11.17
C ARG A 837 -9.94 -2.65 10.20
N LEU A 838 -8.76 -3.26 10.07
CA LEU A 838 -8.55 -4.45 9.26
C LEU A 838 -9.41 -5.61 9.76
N LEU A 839 -9.50 -5.82 11.08
CA LEU A 839 -10.41 -6.81 11.64
C LEU A 839 -11.87 -6.47 11.31
N TYR A 840 -12.27 -5.20 11.41
CA TYR A 840 -13.63 -4.77 11.04
C TYR A 840 -13.96 -5.08 9.59
N VAL A 841 -13.05 -4.77 8.66
CA VAL A 841 -13.21 -5.09 7.23
C VAL A 841 -13.21 -6.59 6.98
N ALA A 842 -12.44 -7.39 7.73
CA ALA A 842 -12.43 -8.84 7.54
C ALA A 842 -13.73 -9.52 7.98
N LEU A 843 -14.44 -8.94 8.96
CA LEU A 843 -15.66 -9.49 9.54
C LEU A 843 -16.96 -8.95 8.90
N THR A 844 -16.89 -7.91 8.06
CA THR A 844 -18.05 -7.20 7.48
C THR A 844 -18.04 -7.19 5.95
#